data_AF-A0A9D4M106-F1
#
_entry.id   AF-A0A9D4M106-F1
#
_cell.length_a   1.000
_cell.length_b   1.000
_cell.length_c   1.000
_cell.angle_alpha   90.00
_cell.angle_beta   90.00
_cell.angle_gamma   90.00
#
_symmetry.space_group_name_H-M   'P 1'
#
loop_
_entity.id
_entity.type
_entity.pdbx_description
1 polymer ?
#
loop_
_entity_poly.entity_id
_entity_poly.type
_entity_poly.pdbx_seq_one_letter_code
_entity_poly.pdbx_strand_id
1 'polypeptide(L)'
;MPEVKGNELPVTYALQPPDLKASSVRMDLFSGITVKKWSHRQCCDMSTTDLKSWSPSYLKFVCQKCGFRNGKYDVEAALNRSDRYTGVLMGGATAFLFTGSSDCACPAHFDGSTRGFAEKTYSRLRPDENVVNPGRGFYKSVEAHSSRFDPITSSSLGTHNNVVFRHYYLNTYLDQDLPTTFTEKIKADLKVIQGKGWTVLLRFSYSECCEHPPYPGPSYSRMLSHIKKLDNEHVFRDYEGIIVAIQAGFIGAWGEWHYTTNEFGIPGSCTSTSAKLGLNDNQWANRQGIIQALLDAAPPSIEILIRIPAFKFHYYGRGVTTFSDEQNHTNKSRIGFHNDAFLSDLGENQGTFICPDDRSYMVNESLYNYVTGETNTNQTPTAWTCTNAKKELSLFHYSSLNTDYLPQIIASWKDNGCYDVISAHLGYRLYLTKAIIPSSVAAGGEFCYHIEINNEGYAAPNKEMEAHIVLENTGNHALISVMVPGVDVRKWLPNKTQTLHGTAVVPPIGHYKVHFVLLNKVLGKNSKYFVLMANGNGVQNNATRMNSLGLNVDVISGQCNSQTAAPAFQPWQQTGHGCAYKIADGSFEGHGWSPYKTGYVTKNDGAQNGNHYISVTNGGAYQDIVFNGSSVTSFELSGWSRAHSASVSNPADYSIYCDLTYADGTAGYGNTANYDVKHTTWYKVVLSVHTKQAIHSARCYAMFRYGHGTADFDNFRLETCA
;
A
#
# COMPACT_ATOMS: atom_id res chain seq x y z
N MET A 1 -53.14 -30.06 44.70
CA MET A 1 -52.73 -31.32 45.34
C MET A 1 -51.62 -31.93 44.51
N PRO A 2 -50.49 -32.32 45.10
CA PRO A 2 -49.62 -31.54 46.02
C PRO A 2 -48.18 -31.53 45.44
N GLU A 3 -47.17 -30.80 45.90
CA GLU A 3 -46.94 -29.91 47.05
C GLU A 3 -45.69 -29.07 46.72
N VAL A 4 -45.69 -27.73 46.80
CA VAL A 4 -45.43 -26.86 47.97
C VAL A 4 -44.10 -27.23 48.67
N LYS A 5 -43.08 -26.36 48.84
CA LYS A 5 -42.99 -25.09 49.60
C LYS A 5 -41.60 -24.48 49.33
N GLY A 6 -41.34 -23.18 49.40
CA GLY A 6 -42.07 -21.97 49.78
C GLY A 6 -41.14 -20.78 49.46
N ASN A 7 -41.66 -19.67 48.92
CA ASN A 7 -42.04 -18.44 49.65
C ASN A 7 -40.82 -17.80 50.37
N GLU A 8 -40.48 -16.53 50.24
CA GLU A 8 -41.28 -15.35 49.89
C GLU A 8 -40.35 -14.16 49.55
N LEU A 9 -40.90 -13.25 48.74
CA LEU A 9 -40.47 -11.89 48.39
C LEU A 9 -40.68 -10.91 49.60
N PRO A 10 -40.59 -9.57 49.48
CA PRO A 10 -39.70 -8.64 48.75
C PRO A 10 -39.20 -7.46 49.65
N VAL A 11 -38.62 -6.41 49.03
CA VAL A 11 -38.66 -4.97 49.42
C VAL A 11 -37.40 -4.31 50.04
N THR A 12 -36.69 -3.60 49.16
CA THR A 12 -36.03 -2.27 49.19
C THR A 12 -35.31 -1.63 50.40
N TYR A 13 -34.26 -0.90 49.99
CA TYR A 13 -33.66 0.36 50.49
C TYR A 13 -32.49 0.32 51.48
N ALA A 14 -31.40 0.96 51.00
CA ALA A 14 -30.42 1.80 51.69
C ALA A 14 -29.49 1.18 52.74
N LEU A 15 -28.17 1.30 52.50
CA LEU A 15 -27.23 2.13 53.28
C LEU A 15 -25.78 1.82 52.87
N GLN A 16 -24.94 2.85 52.94
CA GLN A 16 -23.54 2.92 52.54
C GLN A 16 -22.58 2.39 53.66
N PRO A 17 -21.24 2.47 53.50
CA PRO A 17 -20.22 1.40 53.57
C PRO A 17 -19.67 1.06 54.99
N PRO A 18 -18.83 0.01 55.19
CA PRO A 18 -17.36 0.23 55.25
C PRO A 18 -16.44 -1.00 54.91
N ASP A 19 -15.16 -0.67 54.70
CA ASP A 19 -13.94 -1.41 55.07
C ASP A 19 -13.57 -2.82 54.54
N LEU A 20 -12.39 -2.84 53.89
CA LEU A 20 -11.22 -3.68 54.20
C LEU A 20 -11.47 -5.03 54.89
N LYS A 21 -11.09 -6.13 54.23
CA LYS A 21 -9.99 -7.01 54.71
C LYS A 21 -9.57 -8.08 53.71
N ALA A 22 -8.25 -8.30 53.74
CA ALA A 22 -7.48 -9.26 52.98
C ALA A 22 -7.55 -10.68 53.56
N SER A 23 -7.41 -11.66 52.67
CA SER A 23 -6.85 -13.01 52.90
C SER A 23 -6.44 -13.52 51.51
N SER A 24 -5.34 -14.24 51.27
CA SER A 24 -4.25 -14.75 52.09
C SER A 24 -3.26 -15.40 51.12
N VAL A 25 -1.97 -15.06 51.17
CA VAL A 25 -0.89 -16.01 50.81
C VAL A 25 0.24 -15.82 51.81
N ARG A 26 0.56 -16.91 52.52
CA ARG A 26 1.65 -17.03 53.48
C ARG A 26 3.00 -16.77 52.80
N MET A 27 3.86 -16.00 53.46
CA MET A 27 5.31 -16.05 53.25
C MET A 27 5.95 -16.32 54.60
N ASP A 28 6.73 -17.39 54.65
CA ASP A 28 7.54 -17.76 55.80
C ASP A 28 8.56 -16.65 56.12
N LEU A 29 8.61 -16.32 57.40
CA LEU A 29 9.47 -15.30 58.00
C LEU A 29 10.93 -15.79 57.99
N PHE A 30 11.81 -15.04 57.32
CA PHE A 30 13.21 -14.98 57.72
C PHE A 30 13.32 -14.01 58.90
N SER A 31 13.71 -14.53 60.06
CA SER A 31 14.01 -13.74 61.26
C SER A 31 15.22 -12.82 61.01
N GLY A 32 15.07 -11.54 61.37
CA GLY A 32 16.18 -10.56 61.37
C GLY A 32 16.00 -9.28 60.55
N ILE A 33 14.88 -9.07 59.84
CA ILE A 33 14.69 -7.88 58.99
C ILE A 33 13.97 -6.76 59.75
N THR A 34 14.63 -5.63 59.98
CA THR A 34 14.00 -4.39 60.45
C THR A 34 13.57 -3.55 59.25
N VAL A 35 12.27 -3.23 59.12
CA VAL A 35 11.75 -2.38 58.04
C VAL A 35 11.49 -0.97 58.56
N LYS A 36 12.17 0.04 58.01
CA LYS A 36 11.84 1.46 58.24
C LYS A 36 11.24 2.08 56.99
N LYS A 37 10.29 3.01 57.19
CA LYS A 37 9.54 3.70 56.13
C LYS A 37 9.88 5.19 56.17
N TRP A 38 10.25 5.79 55.04
CA TRP A 38 10.65 7.20 54.95
C TRP A 38 9.78 7.99 53.98
N SER A 39 9.65 9.30 54.23
CA SER A 39 9.00 10.24 53.33
C SER A 39 9.96 10.68 52.20
N HIS A 40 9.40 11.15 51.08
CA HIS A 40 10.18 11.55 49.89
C HIS A 40 11.26 12.60 50.21
N ARG A 41 10.98 13.52 51.15
CA ARG A 41 11.92 14.57 51.57
C ARG A 41 13.11 14.01 52.36
N GLN A 42 12.92 12.95 53.12
CA GLN A 42 13.98 12.30 53.91
C GLN A 42 14.99 11.52 53.05
N CYS A 43 14.60 11.07 51.85
CA CYS A 43 15.53 10.42 50.92
C CYS A 43 16.43 11.40 50.18
N CYS A 44 15.98 12.64 49.96
CA CYS A 44 16.72 13.63 49.17
C CYS A 44 17.84 14.34 49.96
N ASP A 45 17.78 14.32 51.29
CA ASP A 45 18.73 15.04 52.17
C ASP A 45 19.84 14.15 52.77
N MET A 46 19.98 12.88 52.34
CA MET A 46 21.04 12.00 52.88
C MET A 46 22.40 12.24 52.21
N SER A 47 23.46 12.39 53.01
CA SER A 47 24.84 12.46 52.51
C SER A 47 25.48 11.07 52.39
N THR A 48 26.51 10.90 51.56
CA THR A 48 27.25 9.63 51.39
C THR A 48 27.96 9.16 52.66
N THR A 49 28.13 10.04 53.65
CA THR A 49 28.71 9.75 54.95
C THR A 49 27.74 8.99 55.87
N ASP A 50 26.43 9.20 55.71
CA ASP A 50 25.39 8.57 56.54
C ASP A 50 25.23 7.06 56.23
N LEU A 51 25.48 6.68 54.98
CA LEU A 51 25.35 5.30 54.48
C LEU A 51 26.49 4.36 54.92
N LYS A 52 27.64 4.90 55.38
CA LYS A 52 28.82 4.10 55.76
C LYS A 52 28.78 3.55 57.19
N SER A 53 27.80 3.94 57.99
CA SER A 53 27.68 3.49 59.39
C SER A 53 26.85 2.20 59.56
N TRP A 54 26.40 1.57 58.47
CA TRP A 54 25.42 0.48 58.54
C TRP A 54 26.05 -0.87 58.23
N SER A 55 25.82 -1.87 59.10
CA SER A 55 26.40 -3.20 58.99
C SER A 55 25.82 -3.99 57.80
N PRO A 56 26.52 -5.05 57.31
CA PRO A 56 26.26 -5.66 56.00
C PRO A 56 24.98 -6.50 55.86
N SER A 57 23.94 -6.31 56.66
CA SER A 57 22.79 -7.21 56.70
C SER A 57 21.54 -6.58 56.08
N TYR A 58 21.26 -6.97 54.82
CA TYR A 58 19.98 -6.88 54.08
C TYR A 58 19.20 -5.54 54.13
N LEU A 59 19.38 -4.70 53.10
CA LEU A 59 18.49 -3.58 52.79
C LEU A 59 17.57 -3.90 51.61
N LYS A 60 16.25 -3.77 51.82
CA LYS A 60 15.24 -3.74 50.74
C LYS A 60 14.78 -2.31 50.52
N PHE A 61 15.05 -1.76 49.34
CA PHE A 61 14.47 -0.49 48.89
C PHE A 61 13.12 -0.72 48.23
N VAL A 62 12.11 0.06 48.61
CA VAL A 62 10.84 0.14 47.87
C VAL A 62 10.66 1.60 47.45
N CYS A 63 11.01 1.91 46.20
CA CYS A 63 10.64 3.18 45.58
C CYS A 63 9.27 3.01 44.91
N GLN A 64 8.28 3.77 45.35
CA GLN A 64 6.87 3.59 44.98
C GLN A 64 6.52 4.09 43.56
N LYS A 65 7.47 4.09 42.61
CA LYS A 65 7.23 4.42 41.19
C LYS A 65 7.80 3.43 40.17
N CYS A 66 8.49 2.38 40.59
CA CYS A 66 9.07 1.38 39.70
C CYS A 66 8.84 -0.03 40.27
N GLY A 67 7.74 -0.67 39.85
CA GLY A 67 7.32 -1.98 40.32
C GLY A 67 8.23 -3.13 39.85
N PHE A 68 9.37 -3.35 40.49
CA PHE A 68 10.21 -4.53 40.29
C PHE A 68 10.14 -5.50 41.48
N ARG A 69 9.82 -6.78 41.20
CA ARG A 69 9.92 -7.92 42.13
C ARG A 69 10.96 -8.93 41.61
N ASN A 70 11.85 -9.34 42.51
CA ASN A 70 12.68 -10.56 42.59
C ASN A 70 13.74 -10.90 41.51
N GLY A 71 14.98 -11.03 42.00
CA GLY A 71 16.03 -11.93 41.51
C GLY A 71 17.14 -12.02 42.57
N LYS A 72 17.45 -13.22 43.07
CA LYS A 72 18.50 -13.47 44.08
C LYS A 72 19.89 -13.21 43.47
N TYR A 73 20.71 -12.38 44.12
CA TYR A 73 22.15 -12.36 43.92
C TYR A 73 22.85 -12.77 45.21
N ASP A 74 23.60 -13.87 45.12
CA ASP A 74 24.48 -14.36 46.16
C ASP A 74 25.84 -13.68 45.99
N VAL A 75 26.19 -12.81 46.94
CA VAL A 75 27.41 -11.99 46.88
C VAL A 75 28.66 -12.80 47.26
N GLU A 76 28.51 -14.03 47.77
CA GLU A 76 29.65 -14.88 48.15
C GLU A 76 30.21 -15.74 47.02
N ALA A 77 29.49 -15.94 45.91
CA ALA A 77 29.96 -16.78 44.80
C ALA A 77 30.86 -16.05 43.76
N ALA A 78 30.95 -14.73 43.79
CA ALA A 78 31.76 -13.95 42.84
C ALA A 78 33.17 -13.60 43.34
N LEU A 79 33.48 -13.87 44.63
CA LEU A 79 34.74 -13.45 45.26
C LEU A 79 35.86 -14.49 45.20
N ASN A 80 35.64 -15.69 44.63
CA ASN A 80 36.62 -16.80 44.65
C ASN A 80 37.08 -17.34 43.29
N ARG A 81 37.04 -16.53 42.21
CA ARG A 81 37.87 -16.81 41.02
C ARG A 81 38.78 -15.63 40.73
N SER A 82 39.97 -15.75 41.31
CA SER A 82 41.13 -14.92 41.07
C SER A 82 41.48 -14.90 39.58
N ASP A 83 41.47 -13.72 38.97
CA ASP A 83 42.61 -13.27 38.16
C ASP A 83 42.62 -11.73 38.06
N ARG A 84 43.67 -11.17 38.69
CA ARG A 84 44.24 -9.82 38.52
C ARG A 84 43.41 -8.61 38.97
N TYR A 85 43.44 -8.35 40.27
CA TYR A 85 43.50 -6.98 40.79
C TYR A 85 44.81 -6.78 41.56
N THR A 86 45.58 -5.77 41.19
CA THR A 86 46.48 -5.05 42.09
C THR A 86 46.16 -3.57 41.87
N GLY A 87 45.56 -2.94 42.87
CA GLY A 87 45.30 -1.51 42.86
C GLY A 87 46.56 -0.74 43.26
N VAL A 88 46.85 0.34 42.53
CA VAL A 88 47.58 1.50 43.06
C VAL A 88 46.82 2.74 42.63
N LEU A 89 46.38 3.53 43.61
CA LEU A 89 45.91 4.90 43.47
C LEU A 89 47.13 5.79 43.15
N MET A 90 47.18 6.40 41.97
CA MET A 90 47.88 7.67 41.75
C MET A 90 47.14 8.49 40.68
N GLY A 91 46.95 9.78 40.98
CA GLY A 91 46.38 10.74 40.06
C GLY A 91 47.25 10.99 38.84
N GLY A 92 46.64 11.48 37.78
CA GLY A 92 47.33 11.87 36.55
C GLY A 92 46.47 11.57 35.33
N ALA A 93 46.21 12.60 34.55
CA ALA A 93 45.48 12.54 33.29
C ALA A 93 45.96 11.37 32.41
N THR A 94 45.03 10.57 31.91
CA THR A 94 45.26 9.73 30.73
C THR A 94 43.93 9.54 30.03
N ALA A 95 43.82 10.18 28.86
CA ALA A 95 42.69 10.04 27.98
C ALA A 95 42.61 8.58 27.51
N PHE A 96 41.58 7.86 27.97
CA PHE A 96 41.17 6.63 27.32
C PHE A 96 40.24 6.99 26.16
N LEU A 97 40.80 6.95 24.96
CA LEU A 97 40.05 6.85 23.70
C LEU A 97 39.28 5.54 23.72
N PHE A 98 38.04 5.56 24.21
CA PHE A 98 37.08 4.50 23.97
C PHE A 98 36.33 4.82 22.68
N THR A 99 36.74 4.17 21.59
CA THR A 99 35.99 4.11 20.34
C THR A 99 34.79 3.18 20.54
N GLY A 100 33.70 3.71 21.10
CA GLY A 100 32.42 3.01 21.24
C GLY A 100 31.41 3.57 20.24
N SER A 101 31.04 2.76 19.25
CA SER A 101 30.08 3.08 18.19
C SER A 101 28.71 3.44 18.76
N SER A 102 28.24 4.64 18.44
CA SER A 102 26.90 5.15 18.74
C SER A 102 26.30 5.66 17.45
N ASP A 103 25.48 4.85 16.80
CA ASP A 103 24.93 5.22 15.51
C ASP A 103 23.74 6.16 15.71
N CYS A 104 23.96 7.42 15.36
CA CYS A 104 22.93 8.38 14.95
C CYS A 104 22.34 8.01 13.57
N ALA A 105 22.58 6.77 13.12
CA ALA A 105 22.11 6.25 11.85
C ALA A 105 20.70 5.71 12.02
N CYS A 106 19.92 5.81 10.95
CA CYS A 106 18.62 5.18 10.87
C CYS A 106 18.79 3.68 11.14
N PRO A 107 18.13 3.11 12.17
CA PRO A 107 18.21 1.68 12.37
C PRO A 107 17.66 0.99 11.12
N ALA A 108 18.31 -0.08 10.67
CA ALA A 108 17.87 -0.83 9.48
C ALA A 108 16.41 -1.32 9.61
N HIS A 109 15.93 -1.47 10.83
CA HIS A 109 14.55 -1.80 11.17
C HIS A 109 14.12 -1.07 12.45
N PHE A 110 12.90 -0.52 12.49
CA PHE A 110 12.34 0.07 13.70
C PHE A 110 11.97 -1.05 14.69
N ASP A 111 12.64 -1.11 15.83
CA ASP A 111 12.54 -2.20 16.83
C ASP A 111 11.41 -2.01 17.86
N GLY A 112 10.65 -0.91 17.76
CA GLY A 112 9.61 -0.53 18.73
C GLY A 112 10.11 0.32 19.89
N SER A 113 11.40 0.65 19.96
CA SER A 113 11.99 1.55 20.97
C SER A 113 11.65 3.01 20.66
N THR A 114 11.06 3.72 21.63
CA THR A 114 10.75 5.15 21.51
C THR A 114 11.87 6.08 22.03
N ARG A 115 13.05 5.55 22.37
CA ARG A 115 14.15 6.43 22.82
C ARG A 115 14.71 7.22 21.65
N GLY A 116 14.55 8.55 21.71
CA GLY A 116 14.97 9.44 20.63
C GLY A 116 13.99 9.55 19.47
N PHE A 117 12.86 8.82 19.53
CA PHE A 117 11.82 8.82 18.51
C PHE A 117 10.48 9.28 19.08
N ALA A 118 9.77 10.09 18.32
CA ALA A 118 8.39 10.45 18.58
C ALA A 118 7.47 9.51 17.81
N GLU A 119 6.57 8.85 18.53
CA GLU A 119 5.54 7.97 17.96
C GLU A 119 4.16 8.61 18.10
N LYS A 120 3.31 8.41 17.09
CA LYS A 120 1.89 8.73 17.15
C LYS A 120 1.06 7.69 16.43
N THR A 121 -0.02 7.29 17.07
CA THR A 121 -1.10 6.51 16.47
C THR A 121 -2.26 7.44 16.11
N TYR A 122 -3.01 7.07 15.08
CA TYR A 122 -4.06 7.93 14.54
C TYR A 122 -5.40 7.20 14.56
N SER A 123 -6.46 7.95 14.82
CA SER A 123 -7.83 7.48 14.60
C SER A 123 -8.26 7.79 13.17
N ARG A 124 -9.04 6.88 12.60
CA ARG A 124 -9.79 7.12 11.35
C ARG A 124 -11.00 8.01 11.61
N LEU A 125 -11.49 8.66 10.55
CA LEU A 125 -12.82 9.28 10.50
C LEU A 125 -13.92 8.23 10.58
N ARG A 126 -15.14 8.65 10.91
CA ARG A 126 -16.29 7.75 10.88
C ARG A 126 -16.54 7.25 9.46
N PRO A 127 -17.13 6.05 9.27
CA PRO A 127 -17.36 5.48 7.93
C PRO A 127 -18.28 6.33 7.03
N ASP A 128 -19.12 7.17 7.63
CA ASP A 128 -20.04 8.12 6.96
C ASP A 128 -19.42 9.51 6.71
N GLU A 129 -18.19 9.77 7.15
CA GLU A 129 -17.53 11.06 6.95
C GLU A 129 -16.65 11.03 5.68
N ASN A 130 -17.00 11.84 4.68
CA ASN A 130 -16.30 11.85 3.41
C ASN A 130 -15.10 12.82 3.40
N VAL A 131 -14.01 12.42 2.73
CA VAL A 131 -12.88 13.29 2.38
C VAL A 131 -12.81 13.43 0.87
N VAL A 132 -12.95 14.68 0.39
CA VAL A 132 -12.96 14.98 -1.04
C VAL A 132 -11.53 14.90 -1.59
N ASN A 133 -11.29 13.89 -2.43
CA ASN A 133 -9.98 13.55 -3.00
C ASN A 133 -10.09 13.27 -4.50
N PRO A 134 -9.07 13.56 -5.32
CA PRO A 134 -9.17 13.47 -6.78
C PRO A 134 -9.53 12.06 -7.29
N GLY A 135 -10.36 11.99 -8.33
CA GLY A 135 -10.64 10.76 -9.08
C GLY A 135 -11.55 9.73 -8.40
N ARG A 136 -12.16 10.05 -7.25
CA ARG A 136 -13.01 9.12 -6.48
C ARG A 136 -14.34 9.72 -6.05
N GLY A 137 -15.28 8.85 -5.66
CA GLY A 137 -16.55 9.25 -5.08
C GLY A 137 -17.66 9.41 -6.10
N PHE A 138 -18.78 9.99 -5.68
CA PHE A 138 -19.87 10.29 -6.60
C PHE A 138 -19.46 11.39 -7.59
N TYR A 139 -19.90 11.24 -8.84
CA TYR A 139 -19.66 12.25 -9.87
C TYR A 139 -20.96 12.88 -10.35
N LYS A 140 -20.81 14.07 -10.92
CA LYS A 140 -21.85 14.78 -11.66
C LYS A 140 -21.72 14.50 -13.15
N SER A 141 -22.83 14.22 -13.83
CA SER A 141 -22.87 14.09 -15.29
C SER A 141 -23.14 15.44 -15.96
N VAL A 142 -22.38 15.77 -17.00
CA VAL A 142 -22.59 16.95 -17.81
C VAL A 142 -22.36 16.62 -19.28
N GLU A 143 -23.37 16.84 -20.10
CA GLU A 143 -23.38 16.48 -21.52
C GLU A 143 -23.19 17.71 -22.42
N ALA A 144 -22.67 17.50 -23.61
CA ALA A 144 -22.68 18.50 -24.67
C ALA A 144 -22.81 17.84 -26.04
N HIS A 145 -23.55 18.48 -26.93
CA HIS A 145 -23.82 17.96 -28.26
C HIS A 145 -23.13 18.83 -29.30
N SER A 146 -22.62 18.25 -30.38
CA SER A 146 -22.05 19.01 -31.49
C SER A 146 -23.07 19.91 -32.18
N SER A 147 -24.35 19.54 -32.16
CA SER A 147 -25.47 20.39 -32.61
C SER A 147 -25.77 21.57 -31.69
N ARG A 148 -25.48 21.44 -30.39
CA ARG A 148 -25.74 22.44 -29.35
C ARG A 148 -24.74 22.26 -28.21
N PHE A 149 -23.57 22.88 -28.36
CA PHE A 149 -22.51 22.73 -27.38
C PHE A 149 -22.83 23.54 -26.13
N ASP A 150 -22.97 22.87 -24.98
CA ASP A 150 -23.14 23.49 -23.67
C ASP A 150 -21.82 23.46 -22.89
N PRO A 151 -21.10 24.58 -22.75
CA PRO A 151 -19.77 24.60 -22.14
C PRO A 151 -19.80 24.37 -20.63
N ILE A 152 -18.73 23.78 -20.09
CA ILE A 152 -18.54 23.68 -18.64
C ILE A 152 -18.24 25.06 -18.07
N THR A 153 -18.98 25.41 -17.00
CA THR A 153 -18.78 26.63 -16.23
C THR A 153 -18.45 26.28 -14.78
N SER A 154 -17.84 27.21 -14.04
CA SER A 154 -17.57 26.97 -12.61
C SER A 154 -18.85 26.67 -11.81
N SER A 155 -19.99 27.25 -12.23
CA SER A 155 -21.32 26.98 -11.68
C SER A 155 -21.85 25.59 -12.04
N SER A 156 -21.61 25.08 -13.25
CA SER A 156 -22.09 23.76 -13.65
C SER A 156 -21.45 22.63 -12.84
N LEU A 157 -20.22 22.82 -12.34
CA LEU A 157 -19.52 21.83 -11.53
C LEU A 157 -20.03 21.73 -10.07
N GLY A 158 -20.82 22.65 -9.52
CA GLY A 158 -21.30 22.53 -8.12
C GLY A 158 -20.18 22.59 -7.06
N THR A 159 -20.43 22.15 -5.83
CA THR A 159 -19.52 22.35 -4.67
C THR A 159 -19.11 21.10 -3.88
N HIS A 160 -19.83 19.98 -4.02
CA HIS A 160 -19.69 18.83 -3.10
C HIS A 160 -18.89 17.64 -3.67
N ASN A 161 -18.75 17.56 -5.00
CA ASN A 161 -17.97 16.51 -5.67
C ASN A 161 -16.64 17.11 -6.18
N ASN A 162 -15.77 16.28 -6.73
CA ASN A 162 -14.59 16.73 -7.48
C ASN A 162 -14.27 15.83 -8.69
N VAL A 163 -15.24 15.00 -9.08
CA VAL A 163 -15.24 14.22 -10.32
C VAL A 163 -16.43 14.67 -11.16
N VAL A 164 -16.19 14.95 -12.43
CA VAL A 164 -17.23 15.20 -13.43
C VAL A 164 -17.15 14.15 -14.51
N PHE A 165 -18.29 13.56 -14.86
CA PHE A 165 -18.42 12.80 -16.10
C PHE A 165 -18.82 13.77 -17.20
N ARG A 166 -17.97 13.89 -18.22
CA ARG A 166 -18.15 14.79 -19.35
C ARG A 166 -18.35 13.98 -20.62
N HIS A 167 -19.59 13.97 -21.08
CA HIS A 167 -20.03 13.23 -22.27
C HIS A 167 -20.19 14.18 -23.45
N TYR A 168 -19.42 13.94 -24.51
CA TYR A 168 -19.54 14.67 -25.77
C TYR A 168 -20.28 13.83 -26.81
N TYR A 169 -21.45 14.29 -27.22
CA TYR A 169 -22.17 13.74 -28.36
C TYR A 169 -21.72 14.43 -29.66
N LEU A 170 -21.10 13.66 -30.56
CA LEU A 170 -20.61 14.07 -31.88
C LEU A 170 -21.69 13.89 -32.97
N ASN A 171 -22.95 14.14 -32.62
CA ASN A 171 -24.14 13.86 -33.42
C ASN A 171 -24.23 14.57 -34.79
N THR A 172 -23.46 15.62 -35.05
CA THR A 172 -23.40 16.31 -36.35
C THR A 172 -22.19 15.89 -37.21
N TYR A 173 -21.35 14.97 -36.72
CA TYR A 173 -20.12 14.54 -37.38
C TYR A 173 -20.19 13.08 -37.86
N LEU A 174 -21.37 12.57 -38.21
CA LEU A 174 -21.50 11.17 -38.65
C LEU A 174 -20.80 10.89 -39.99
N ASP A 175 -20.78 11.87 -40.88
CA ASP A 175 -20.26 11.80 -42.23
C ASP A 175 -19.13 12.81 -42.50
N GLN A 176 -18.73 13.60 -41.50
CA GLN A 176 -17.76 14.69 -41.60
C GLN A 176 -16.66 14.56 -40.55
N ASP A 177 -15.46 15.07 -40.83
CA ASP A 177 -14.37 15.09 -39.86
C ASP A 177 -14.67 16.01 -38.66
N LEU A 178 -14.09 15.67 -37.51
CA LEU A 178 -14.14 16.48 -36.30
C LEU A 178 -13.30 17.77 -36.51
N PRO A 179 -13.90 18.97 -36.49
CA PRO A 179 -13.18 20.21 -36.75
C PRO A 179 -12.33 20.63 -35.54
N THR A 180 -11.23 21.35 -35.79
CA THR A 180 -10.39 21.94 -34.72
C THR A 180 -11.19 22.82 -33.77
N THR A 181 -12.19 23.55 -34.28
CA THR A 181 -13.07 24.38 -33.46
C THR A 181 -13.86 23.59 -32.41
N PHE A 182 -14.09 22.29 -32.62
CA PHE A 182 -14.72 21.42 -31.61
C PHE A 182 -13.71 20.92 -30.58
N THR A 183 -12.50 20.53 -31.00
CA THR A 183 -11.44 20.13 -30.06
C THR A 183 -11.00 21.28 -29.16
N GLU A 184 -10.99 22.52 -29.66
CA GLU A 184 -10.76 23.73 -28.86
C GLU A 184 -11.82 23.92 -27.76
N LYS A 185 -13.10 23.64 -28.06
CA LYS A 185 -14.18 23.68 -27.06
C LYS A 185 -13.99 22.62 -25.98
N ILE A 186 -13.60 21.39 -26.35
CA ILE A 186 -13.28 20.33 -25.39
C ILE A 186 -12.13 20.78 -24.47
N LYS A 187 -11.06 21.34 -25.03
CA LYS A 187 -9.92 21.85 -24.24
C LYS A 187 -10.33 23.00 -23.33
N ALA A 188 -11.25 23.87 -23.76
CA ALA A 188 -11.78 24.94 -22.92
C ALA A 188 -12.52 24.39 -21.68
N ASP A 189 -13.36 23.36 -21.85
CA ASP A 189 -14.02 22.68 -20.74
C ASP A 189 -13.01 22.06 -19.76
N LEU A 190 -12.02 21.33 -20.29
CA LEU A 190 -10.98 20.69 -19.48
C LEU A 190 -10.15 21.71 -18.68
N LYS A 191 -9.88 22.88 -19.26
CA LYS A 191 -9.22 24.00 -18.56
C LYS A 191 -10.04 24.52 -17.38
N VAL A 192 -11.36 24.62 -17.52
CA VAL A 192 -12.26 25.04 -16.43
C VAL A 192 -12.26 24.00 -15.31
N ILE A 193 -12.35 22.71 -15.66
CA ILE A 193 -12.28 21.59 -14.71
C ILE A 193 -10.95 21.63 -13.94
N GLN A 194 -9.82 21.75 -14.65
CA GLN A 194 -8.49 21.83 -14.04
C GLN A 194 -8.35 23.05 -13.11
N GLY A 195 -8.83 24.20 -13.55
CA GLY A 195 -8.83 25.45 -12.77
C GLY A 195 -9.57 25.31 -11.44
N LYS A 196 -10.64 24.51 -11.39
CA LYS A 196 -11.41 24.23 -10.17
C LYS A 196 -10.74 23.21 -9.25
N GLY A 197 -9.72 22.47 -9.71
CA GLY A 197 -9.12 21.37 -8.95
C GLY A 197 -9.91 20.06 -9.07
N TRP A 198 -10.72 19.93 -10.12
CA TRP A 198 -11.55 18.75 -10.37
C TRP A 198 -10.84 17.78 -11.33
N THR A 199 -11.34 16.55 -11.35
CA THR A 199 -10.94 15.49 -12.28
C THR A 199 -12.12 15.08 -13.17
N VAL A 200 -11.84 14.46 -14.32
CA VAL A 200 -12.85 14.17 -15.34
C VAL A 200 -12.83 12.73 -15.83
N LEU A 201 -14.01 12.16 -16.01
CA LEU A 201 -14.26 10.97 -16.82
C LEU A 201 -14.78 11.43 -18.18
N LEU A 202 -14.17 10.96 -19.27
CA LEU A 202 -14.54 11.37 -20.63
C LEU A 202 -15.30 10.27 -21.36
N ARG A 203 -16.34 10.64 -22.10
CA ARG A 203 -16.97 9.77 -23.10
C ARG A 203 -17.27 10.57 -24.36
N PHE A 204 -17.07 9.94 -25.52
CA PHE A 204 -17.45 10.47 -26.83
C PHE A 204 -18.40 9.49 -27.48
N SER A 205 -19.60 9.91 -27.86
CA SER A 205 -20.59 9.06 -28.53
C SER A 205 -21.24 9.80 -29.69
N TYR A 206 -21.98 9.09 -30.54
CA TYR A 206 -22.60 9.71 -31.72
C TYR A 206 -24.11 9.89 -31.60
N SER A 207 -24.75 9.16 -30.68
CA SER A 207 -26.19 9.14 -30.58
C SER A 207 -26.69 8.84 -29.17
N GLU A 208 -27.80 9.48 -28.83
CA GLU A 208 -28.63 9.25 -27.62
C GLU A 208 -29.80 8.31 -27.89
N CYS A 209 -29.85 7.74 -29.09
CA CYS A 209 -30.89 6.86 -29.56
C CYS A 209 -30.28 5.82 -30.53
N CYS A 210 -30.93 4.74 -30.94
CA CYS A 210 -32.24 4.19 -30.62
C CYS A 210 -32.02 2.73 -30.18
N GLU A 211 -32.97 2.13 -29.46
CA GLU A 211 -32.94 0.68 -29.19
C GLU A 211 -33.32 -0.16 -30.43
N HIS A 212 -33.81 0.50 -31.49
CA HIS A 212 -34.25 -0.14 -32.73
C HIS A 212 -33.56 0.45 -33.97
N PRO A 213 -33.31 -0.36 -35.02
CA PRO A 213 -32.74 0.12 -36.27
C PRO A 213 -33.60 1.20 -36.97
N PRO A 214 -33.00 2.10 -37.77
CA PRO A 214 -31.57 2.18 -38.08
C PRO A 214 -30.77 2.80 -36.93
N TYR A 215 -29.70 2.13 -36.49
CA TYR A 215 -28.80 2.64 -35.45
C TYR A 215 -27.91 3.73 -36.04
N PRO A 216 -28.05 5.00 -35.61
CA PRO A 216 -27.23 6.10 -36.13
C PRO A 216 -25.78 5.97 -35.63
N GLY A 217 -24.83 6.02 -36.57
CA GLY A 217 -23.41 5.98 -36.26
C GLY A 217 -22.55 6.17 -37.52
N PRO A 218 -21.34 6.73 -37.38
CA PRO A 218 -20.40 6.86 -38.48
C PRO A 218 -19.81 5.49 -38.89
N SER A 219 -19.13 5.46 -40.03
CA SER A 219 -18.30 4.30 -40.42
C SER A 219 -17.11 4.12 -39.46
N TYR A 220 -16.56 2.90 -39.41
CA TYR A 220 -15.33 2.57 -38.68
C TYR A 220 -14.18 3.52 -39.04
N SER A 221 -13.97 3.79 -40.33
CA SER A 221 -12.93 4.73 -40.80
C SER A 221 -13.12 6.15 -40.28
N ARG A 222 -14.36 6.62 -40.16
CA ARG A 222 -14.68 7.94 -39.63
C ARG A 222 -14.44 8.02 -38.12
N MET A 223 -14.79 6.97 -37.37
CA MET A 223 -14.46 6.89 -35.94
C MET A 223 -12.95 6.96 -35.69
N LEU A 224 -12.16 6.23 -36.48
CA LEU A 224 -10.70 6.29 -36.40
C LEU A 224 -10.16 7.70 -36.71
N SER A 225 -10.72 8.39 -37.72
CA SER A 225 -10.35 9.79 -38.02
C SER A 225 -10.58 10.71 -36.82
N HIS A 226 -11.72 10.57 -36.12
CA HIS A 226 -12.02 11.38 -34.95
C HIS A 226 -11.07 11.11 -33.77
N ILE A 227 -10.78 9.83 -33.48
CA ILE A 227 -9.81 9.49 -32.43
C ILE A 227 -8.44 10.06 -32.79
N LYS A 228 -8.03 9.94 -34.06
CA LYS A 228 -6.76 10.52 -34.53
C LYS A 228 -6.74 12.04 -34.44
N LYS A 229 -7.87 12.71 -34.65
CA LYS A 229 -8.00 14.16 -34.46
C LYS A 229 -7.80 14.54 -32.99
N LEU A 230 -8.39 13.81 -32.04
CA LEU A 230 -8.20 14.05 -30.60
C LEU A 230 -6.73 13.87 -30.16
N ASP A 231 -6.04 12.87 -30.72
CA ASP A 231 -4.60 12.64 -30.52
C ASP A 231 -3.74 13.79 -31.08
N ASN A 232 -3.96 14.14 -32.35
CA ASN A 232 -3.20 15.20 -33.04
C ASN A 232 -3.37 16.58 -32.40
N GLU A 233 -4.53 16.85 -31.80
CA GLU A 233 -4.83 18.11 -31.08
C GLU A 233 -4.46 18.04 -29.59
N HIS A 234 -3.84 16.93 -29.17
CA HIS A 234 -3.32 16.66 -27.83
C HIS A 234 -4.38 16.81 -26.72
N VAL A 235 -5.64 16.49 -27.01
CA VAL A 235 -6.74 16.65 -26.05
C VAL A 235 -6.50 15.84 -24.77
N PHE A 236 -6.02 14.60 -24.90
CA PHE A 236 -5.74 13.73 -23.75
C PHE A 236 -4.39 14.03 -23.09
N ARG A 237 -3.37 14.41 -23.88
CA ARG A 237 -2.00 14.66 -23.38
C ARG A 237 -1.92 15.95 -22.57
N ASP A 238 -2.53 17.04 -23.07
CA ASP A 238 -2.49 18.35 -22.40
C ASP A 238 -3.18 18.35 -21.03
N TYR A 239 -4.11 17.41 -20.81
CA TYR A 239 -4.93 17.31 -19.60
C TYR A 239 -4.77 15.97 -18.87
N GLU A 240 -3.69 15.25 -19.15
CA GLU A 240 -3.42 13.90 -18.62
C GLU A 240 -3.63 13.80 -17.11
N GLY A 241 -3.14 14.79 -16.37
CA GLY A 241 -3.19 14.79 -14.91
C GLY A 241 -4.60 14.84 -14.32
N ILE A 242 -5.59 15.39 -15.04
CA ILE A 242 -6.97 15.51 -14.54
C ILE A 242 -7.94 14.48 -15.14
N ILE A 243 -7.58 13.83 -16.25
CA ILE A 243 -8.41 12.79 -16.86
C ILE A 243 -8.22 11.51 -16.05
N VAL A 244 -9.28 11.09 -15.35
CA VAL A 244 -9.25 9.88 -14.52
C VAL A 244 -9.18 8.65 -15.43
N ALA A 245 -10.09 8.58 -16.39
CA ALA A 245 -10.21 7.54 -17.41
C ALA A 245 -11.08 8.02 -18.58
N ILE A 246 -11.04 7.30 -19.70
CA ILE A 246 -11.87 7.55 -20.88
C ILE A 246 -12.75 6.32 -21.10
N GLN A 247 -14.07 6.47 -21.05
CA GLN A 247 -14.97 5.42 -21.50
C GLN A 247 -14.94 5.37 -23.02
N ALA A 248 -14.81 4.16 -23.58
CA ALA A 248 -14.67 3.93 -25.01
C ALA A 248 -15.98 4.20 -25.78
N GLY A 249 -16.59 5.38 -25.70
CA GLY A 249 -17.97 5.61 -26.15
C GLY A 249 -18.25 5.58 -27.66
N PHE A 250 -17.24 5.34 -28.51
CA PHE A 250 -17.36 5.57 -29.95
C PHE A 250 -18.34 4.62 -30.67
N ILE A 251 -18.71 3.49 -30.05
CA ILE A 251 -19.55 2.46 -30.68
C ILE A 251 -20.93 2.45 -30.03
N GLY A 252 -21.95 2.58 -30.87
CA GLY A 252 -23.36 2.38 -30.52
C GLY A 252 -24.04 3.52 -29.77
N ALA A 253 -25.35 3.36 -29.52
CA ALA A 253 -26.15 4.32 -28.76
C ALA A 253 -25.59 4.53 -27.34
N TRP A 254 -25.60 5.78 -26.88
CA TRP A 254 -25.00 6.28 -25.63
C TRP A 254 -23.51 5.94 -25.44
N GLY A 255 -22.87 5.36 -26.46
CA GLY A 255 -21.52 4.83 -26.41
C GLY A 255 -21.35 3.53 -25.63
N GLU A 256 -22.41 2.72 -25.53
CA GLU A 256 -22.43 1.53 -24.68
C GLU A 256 -22.11 0.23 -25.42
N TRP A 257 -21.65 0.31 -26.67
CA TRP A 257 -21.17 -0.82 -27.47
C TRP A 257 -22.23 -1.84 -27.90
N HIS A 258 -23.52 -1.53 -27.75
CA HIS A 258 -24.62 -2.47 -28.06
C HIS A 258 -25.39 -2.11 -29.33
N TYR A 259 -26.26 -1.10 -29.29
CA TYR A 259 -27.11 -0.68 -30.41
C TYR A 259 -26.29 0.01 -31.51
N THR A 260 -25.79 -0.75 -32.48
CA THR A 260 -24.77 -0.29 -33.44
C THR A 260 -24.99 -0.83 -34.86
N THR A 261 -24.20 -0.33 -35.81
CA THR A 261 -24.28 -0.67 -37.24
C THR A 261 -23.78 -2.09 -37.54
N ASN A 262 -24.02 -2.56 -38.77
CA ASN A 262 -23.52 -3.86 -39.25
C ASN A 262 -21.98 -4.00 -39.18
N GLU A 263 -21.22 -2.89 -39.25
CA GLU A 263 -19.74 -2.93 -39.15
C GLU A 263 -19.24 -3.37 -37.77
N PHE A 264 -20.06 -3.20 -36.73
CA PHE A 264 -19.70 -3.54 -35.34
C PHE A 264 -20.56 -4.66 -34.74
N GLY A 265 -21.77 -4.89 -35.28
CA GLY A 265 -22.69 -5.94 -34.85
C GLY A 265 -23.25 -5.75 -33.44
N ILE A 266 -24.35 -6.41 -33.11
CA ILE A 266 -24.93 -6.36 -31.77
C ILE A 266 -24.42 -7.55 -30.96
N PRO A 267 -23.79 -7.34 -29.79
CA PRO A 267 -23.37 -8.44 -28.94
C PRO A 267 -24.58 -9.26 -28.46
N GLY A 268 -24.58 -10.55 -28.78
CA GLY A 268 -25.56 -11.53 -28.33
C GLY A 268 -25.05 -12.40 -27.18
N SER A 269 -25.66 -13.56 -26.99
CA SER A 269 -25.30 -14.48 -25.90
C SER A 269 -23.88 -15.04 -26.04
N CYS A 270 -23.32 -15.42 -24.89
CA CYS A 270 -21.99 -15.99 -24.77
C CYS A 270 -22.07 -17.38 -24.17
N THR A 271 -21.35 -18.34 -24.75
CA THR A 271 -21.17 -19.68 -24.16
C THR A 271 -19.74 -19.85 -23.67
N SER A 272 -19.52 -20.71 -22.67
CA SER A 272 -18.17 -21.00 -22.15
C SER A 272 -17.18 -21.46 -23.22
N THR A 273 -17.68 -22.03 -24.33
CA THR A 273 -16.92 -22.51 -25.47
C THR A 273 -16.75 -21.51 -26.61
N SER A 274 -17.57 -20.44 -26.68
CA SER A 274 -17.47 -19.40 -27.71
C SER A 274 -17.74 -18.01 -27.12
N ALA A 275 -16.66 -17.31 -26.77
CA ALA A 275 -16.69 -15.90 -26.39
C ALA A 275 -16.84 -14.97 -27.60
N LYS A 276 -17.60 -15.39 -28.62
CA LYS A 276 -17.76 -14.64 -29.86
C LYS A 276 -18.89 -13.62 -29.79
N LEU A 277 -19.75 -13.64 -28.76
CA LEU A 277 -20.88 -12.71 -28.59
C LEU A 277 -21.77 -12.62 -29.84
N GLY A 278 -21.84 -13.66 -30.67
CA GLY A 278 -22.53 -13.62 -31.96
C GLY A 278 -21.92 -12.67 -33.02
N LEU A 279 -20.76 -12.09 -32.76
CA LEU A 279 -20.06 -11.19 -33.67
C LEU A 279 -19.16 -11.97 -34.64
N ASN A 280 -19.10 -11.51 -35.89
CA ASN A 280 -18.19 -12.06 -36.89
C ASN A 280 -16.76 -11.48 -36.74
N ASP A 281 -15.79 -12.07 -37.44
CA ASP A 281 -14.38 -11.72 -37.28
C ASP A 281 -14.07 -10.25 -37.66
N ASN A 282 -14.77 -9.68 -38.64
CA ASN A 282 -14.62 -8.26 -39.01
C ASN A 282 -15.16 -7.33 -37.91
N GLN A 283 -16.29 -7.68 -37.30
CA GLN A 283 -16.88 -6.91 -36.20
C GLN A 283 -15.99 -6.93 -34.96
N TRP A 284 -15.37 -8.08 -34.66
CA TRP A 284 -14.34 -8.20 -33.63
C TRP A 284 -13.11 -7.33 -33.96
N ALA A 285 -12.59 -7.41 -35.18
CA ALA A 285 -11.45 -6.62 -35.61
C ALA A 285 -11.72 -5.10 -35.53
N ASN A 286 -12.89 -4.64 -35.97
CA ASN A 286 -13.27 -3.23 -35.92
C ASN A 286 -13.38 -2.72 -34.47
N ARG A 287 -14.02 -3.49 -33.59
CA ARG A 287 -14.10 -3.17 -32.15
C ARG A 287 -12.72 -3.10 -31.51
N GLN A 288 -11.84 -4.06 -31.79
CA GLN A 288 -10.47 -4.05 -31.31
C GLN A 288 -9.70 -2.83 -31.84
N GLY A 289 -9.88 -2.48 -33.12
CA GLY A 289 -9.26 -1.31 -33.74
C GLY A 289 -9.64 0.00 -33.07
N ILE A 290 -10.89 0.17 -32.63
CA ILE A 290 -11.31 1.34 -31.85
C ILE A 290 -10.63 1.38 -30.48
N ILE A 291 -10.53 0.26 -29.76
CA ILE A 291 -9.80 0.19 -28.48
C ILE A 291 -8.33 0.53 -28.69
N GLN A 292 -7.69 -0.05 -29.71
CA GLN A 292 -6.28 0.20 -29.98
C GLN A 292 -6.03 1.68 -30.33
N ALA A 293 -6.88 2.29 -31.16
CA ALA A 293 -6.78 3.71 -31.49
C ALA A 293 -6.89 4.61 -30.24
N LEU A 294 -7.77 4.25 -29.29
CA LEU A 294 -7.89 4.98 -28.01
C LEU A 294 -6.66 4.80 -27.13
N LEU A 295 -6.12 3.57 -27.03
CA LEU A 295 -4.89 3.27 -26.29
C LEU A 295 -3.68 4.01 -26.84
N ASP A 296 -3.60 4.18 -28.17
CA ASP A 296 -2.54 4.91 -28.85
C ASP A 296 -2.68 6.43 -28.67
N ALA A 297 -3.91 6.94 -28.69
CA ALA A 297 -4.20 8.36 -28.52
C ALA A 297 -4.01 8.85 -27.07
N ALA A 298 -4.38 8.03 -26.09
CA ALA A 298 -4.31 8.38 -24.68
C ALA A 298 -2.92 8.12 -24.08
N PRO A 299 -2.39 9.02 -23.22
CA PRO A 299 -1.21 8.74 -22.40
C PRO A 299 -1.28 7.39 -21.66
N PRO A 300 -0.14 6.71 -21.43
CA PRO A 300 -0.08 5.43 -20.69
C PRO A 300 -0.75 5.43 -19.30
N SER A 301 -0.82 6.59 -18.65
CA SER A 301 -1.44 6.80 -17.33
C SER A 301 -2.97 6.92 -17.35
N ILE A 302 -3.59 6.94 -18.54
CA ILE A 302 -5.05 7.00 -18.73
C ILE A 302 -5.55 5.65 -19.19
N GLU A 303 -6.49 5.11 -18.43
CA GLU A 303 -7.19 3.88 -18.74
C GLU A 303 -8.36 4.12 -19.70
N ILE A 304 -8.62 3.15 -20.57
CA ILE A 304 -9.77 3.08 -21.46
C ILE A 304 -10.79 2.12 -20.87
N LEU A 305 -12.00 2.60 -20.59
CA LEU A 305 -13.03 1.80 -19.93
C LEU A 305 -13.98 1.20 -20.96
N ILE A 306 -14.25 -0.09 -20.83
CA ILE A 306 -15.24 -0.81 -21.63
C ILE A 306 -16.41 -1.26 -20.76
N ARG A 307 -17.59 -1.42 -21.35
CA ARG A 307 -18.75 -1.92 -20.60
C ARG A 307 -18.71 -3.42 -20.37
N ILE A 308 -18.58 -4.19 -21.46
CA ILE A 308 -18.73 -5.64 -21.44
C ILE A 308 -17.35 -6.29 -21.22
N PRO A 309 -17.09 -6.97 -20.07
CA PRO A 309 -15.79 -7.57 -19.78
C PRO A 309 -15.34 -8.59 -20.83
N ALA A 310 -16.29 -9.20 -21.53
CA ALA A 310 -16.03 -10.15 -22.60
C ALA A 310 -15.15 -9.65 -23.74
N PHE A 311 -15.17 -8.34 -24.03
CA PHE A 311 -14.25 -7.79 -25.02
C PHE A 311 -12.80 -7.86 -24.54
N LYS A 312 -12.50 -7.50 -23.28
CA LYS A 312 -11.12 -7.50 -22.76
C LYS A 312 -10.53 -8.90 -22.74
N PHE A 313 -11.27 -9.89 -22.21
CA PHE A 313 -10.71 -11.24 -22.14
C PHE A 313 -10.60 -11.89 -23.54
N HIS A 314 -11.43 -11.50 -24.52
CA HIS A 314 -11.26 -11.96 -25.90
C HIS A 314 -9.93 -11.47 -26.49
N TYR A 315 -9.59 -10.19 -26.29
CA TYR A 315 -8.39 -9.60 -26.89
C TYR A 315 -7.10 -9.94 -26.14
N TYR A 316 -7.16 -10.12 -24.81
CA TYR A 316 -5.98 -10.26 -23.96
C TYR A 316 -5.95 -11.57 -23.16
N GLY A 317 -6.92 -12.45 -23.38
CA GLY A 317 -7.07 -13.72 -22.66
C GLY A 317 -7.68 -13.57 -21.27
N ARG A 318 -7.88 -14.71 -20.61
CA ARG A 318 -8.44 -14.80 -19.25
C ARG A 318 -7.39 -14.69 -18.14
N GLY A 319 -6.12 -14.48 -18.49
CA GLY A 319 -5.07 -14.24 -17.51
C GLY A 319 -5.29 -12.92 -16.79
N VAL A 320 -5.27 -12.93 -15.47
CA VAL A 320 -5.51 -11.73 -14.66
C VAL A 320 -4.39 -10.71 -14.87
N THR A 321 -4.76 -9.45 -15.03
CA THR A 321 -3.83 -8.31 -15.01
C THR A 321 -3.02 -8.35 -13.71
N THR A 322 -1.69 -8.36 -13.82
CA THR A 322 -0.80 -8.32 -12.66
C THR A 322 -0.37 -6.90 -12.39
N PHE A 323 0.15 -6.66 -11.19
CA PHE A 323 0.77 -5.38 -10.88
C PHE A 323 1.96 -5.04 -11.81
N SER A 324 2.72 -6.04 -12.27
CA SER A 324 3.79 -5.82 -13.26
C SER A 324 3.24 -5.28 -14.58
N ASP A 325 2.06 -5.75 -14.99
CA ASP A 325 1.40 -5.24 -16.20
C ASP A 325 0.98 -3.77 -16.04
N GLU A 326 0.49 -3.40 -14.85
CA GLU A 326 0.13 -2.02 -14.49
C GLU A 326 1.37 -1.10 -14.46
N GLN A 327 2.47 -1.53 -13.84
CA GLN A 327 3.73 -0.79 -13.81
C GLN A 327 4.33 -0.55 -15.20
N ASN A 328 4.20 -1.54 -16.09
CA ASN A 328 4.72 -1.47 -17.45
C ASN A 328 3.72 -0.87 -18.44
N HIS A 329 2.55 -0.41 -17.98
CA HIS A 329 1.48 0.16 -18.81
C HIS A 329 1.12 -0.69 -20.03
N THR A 330 1.09 -2.02 -19.87
CA THR A 330 0.67 -2.92 -20.95
C THR A 330 -0.75 -2.57 -21.44
N ASN A 331 -1.07 -2.85 -22.70
CA ASN A 331 -2.41 -2.54 -23.22
C ASN A 331 -3.54 -3.20 -22.41
N LYS A 332 -3.32 -4.42 -21.89
CA LYS A 332 -4.32 -5.10 -21.05
C LYS A 332 -4.53 -4.42 -19.69
N SER A 333 -3.48 -3.89 -19.06
CA SER A 333 -3.60 -3.20 -17.77
C SER A 333 -4.18 -1.79 -17.92
N ARG A 334 -4.19 -1.23 -19.12
CA ARG A 334 -4.80 0.06 -19.44
C ARG A 334 -6.29 -0.02 -19.79
N ILE A 335 -6.93 -1.18 -19.61
CA ILE A 335 -8.37 -1.34 -19.89
C ILE A 335 -9.13 -1.60 -18.61
N GLY A 336 -9.94 -0.63 -18.19
CA GLY A 336 -10.85 -0.76 -17.06
C GLY A 336 -12.30 -0.96 -17.48
N PHE A 337 -13.23 -0.71 -16.56
CA PHE A 337 -14.64 -1.01 -16.79
C PHE A 337 -15.58 0.12 -16.40
N HIS A 338 -16.72 0.19 -17.09
CA HIS A 338 -17.87 0.93 -16.60
C HIS A 338 -19.12 0.05 -16.65
N ASN A 339 -20.03 0.20 -15.70
CA ASN A 339 -21.30 -0.51 -15.69
C ASN A 339 -22.44 0.50 -15.60
N ASP A 340 -23.00 0.88 -16.74
CA ASP A 340 -24.11 1.83 -16.81
C ASP A 340 -25.49 1.15 -16.61
N ALA A 341 -25.47 0.07 -15.84
CA ALA A 341 -26.62 -0.67 -15.41
C ALA A 341 -26.38 -1.28 -14.02
N PHE A 342 -25.56 -0.61 -13.23
CA PHE A 342 -25.20 -1.06 -11.89
C PHE A 342 -26.45 -1.27 -11.04
N LEU A 343 -26.63 -2.51 -10.57
CA LEU A 343 -27.77 -2.95 -9.76
C LEU A 343 -29.14 -2.85 -10.47
N SER A 344 -29.20 -2.92 -11.81
CA SER A 344 -30.46 -3.23 -12.50
C SER A 344 -31.01 -4.59 -12.04
N ASP A 345 -30.09 -5.49 -11.73
CA ASP A 345 -30.25 -6.82 -11.13
C ASP A 345 -28.89 -7.22 -10.52
N LEU A 346 -28.81 -8.40 -9.89
CA LEU A 346 -27.57 -8.92 -9.27
C LEU A 346 -26.76 -9.86 -10.19
N GLY A 347 -27.19 -10.03 -11.43
CA GLY A 347 -26.61 -10.92 -12.43
C GLY A 347 -26.05 -10.14 -13.60
N GLU A 348 -26.85 -10.04 -14.67
CA GLU A 348 -26.48 -9.57 -16.01
C GLU A 348 -26.26 -8.06 -16.10
N ASN A 349 -26.84 -7.27 -15.20
CA ASN A 349 -26.75 -5.81 -15.22
C ASN A 349 -27.09 -5.25 -16.62
N GLN A 350 -28.28 -5.61 -17.13
CA GLN A 350 -28.76 -5.27 -18.49
C GLN A 350 -27.68 -5.38 -19.58
N GLY A 351 -26.99 -6.51 -19.63
CA GLY A 351 -26.01 -6.82 -20.68
C GLY A 351 -24.61 -6.29 -20.44
N THR A 352 -24.28 -5.77 -19.25
CA THR A 352 -22.87 -5.57 -18.85
C THR A 352 -22.17 -6.91 -18.65
N PHE A 353 -22.83 -7.86 -17.97
CA PHE A 353 -22.34 -9.23 -17.78
C PHE A 353 -23.13 -10.18 -18.70
N ILE A 354 -22.50 -10.62 -19.78
CA ILE A 354 -23.13 -11.48 -20.81
C ILE A 354 -22.59 -12.90 -20.72
N CYS A 355 -21.29 -13.06 -20.49
CA CYS A 355 -20.65 -14.35 -20.33
C CYS A 355 -20.71 -14.82 -18.86
N PRO A 356 -20.84 -16.15 -18.63
CA PRO A 356 -20.84 -16.72 -17.27
C PRO A 356 -19.64 -16.29 -16.40
N ASP A 357 -18.48 -16.08 -17.02
CA ASP A 357 -17.24 -15.71 -16.34
C ASP A 357 -17.03 -14.20 -16.19
N ASP A 358 -17.88 -13.33 -16.77
CA ASP A 358 -17.61 -11.88 -16.80
C ASP A 358 -17.49 -11.30 -15.39
N ARG A 359 -18.34 -11.74 -14.47
CA ARG A 359 -18.31 -11.29 -13.07
C ARG A 359 -17.03 -11.73 -12.37
N SER A 360 -16.66 -13.01 -12.45
CA SER A 360 -15.45 -13.52 -11.79
C SER A 360 -14.18 -12.92 -12.39
N TYR A 361 -14.17 -12.66 -13.70
CA TYR A 361 -13.11 -11.95 -14.39
C TYR A 361 -12.98 -10.51 -13.88
N MET A 362 -14.09 -9.75 -13.89
CA MET A 362 -14.09 -8.35 -13.46
C MET A 362 -13.70 -8.18 -11.98
N VAL A 363 -14.05 -9.11 -11.09
CA VAL A 363 -13.60 -9.09 -9.67
C VAL A 363 -12.07 -9.05 -9.57
N ASN A 364 -11.37 -9.83 -10.39
CA ASN A 364 -9.91 -9.89 -10.36
C ASN A 364 -9.27 -8.69 -11.05
N GLU A 365 -9.81 -8.28 -12.20
CA GLU A 365 -9.27 -7.15 -12.96
C GLU A 365 -9.47 -5.81 -12.24
N SER A 366 -10.61 -5.63 -11.59
CA SER A 366 -10.96 -4.38 -10.89
C SER A 366 -10.05 -4.04 -9.70
N LEU A 367 -9.20 -4.97 -9.25
CA LEU A 367 -8.15 -4.68 -8.27
C LEU A 367 -7.12 -3.66 -8.78
N TYR A 368 -6.86 -3.66 -10.09
CA TYR A 368 -5.82 -2.85 -10.74
C TYR A 368 -6.38 -1.85 -11.75
N ASN A 369 -7.70 -1.85 -11.96
CA ASN A 369 -8.34 -1.06 -12.99
C ASN A 369 -9.44 -0.17 -12.44
N TYR A 370 -9.58 1.01 -13.04
CA TYR A 370 -10.64 1.92 -12.70
C TYR A 370 -12.01 1.34 -13.06
N VAL A 371 -12.92 1.36 -12.10
CA VAL A 371 -14.32 0.94 -12.27
C VAL A 371 -15.25 2.10 -11.93
N THR A 372 -16.20 2.34 -12.82
CA THR A 372 -17.25 3.35 -12.65
C THR A 372 -18.59 2.85 -13.19
N GLY A 373 -19.61 3.70 -13.21
CA GLY A 373 -20.90 3.35 -13.81
C GLY A 373 -22.03 4.20 -13.29
N GLU A 374 -23.24 3.71 -13.48
CA GLU A 374 -24.49 4.33 -13.02
C GLU A 374 -25.57 3.30 -12.75
N THR A 375 -26.47 3.64 -11.84
CA THR A 375 -27.73 2.91 -11.67
C THR A 375 -28.69 3.36 -12.76
N ASN A 376 -29.42 2.42 -13.39
CA ASN A 376 -30.20 2.75 -14.59
C ASN A 376 -31.69 2.38 -14.56
N THR A 377 -32.09 1.43 -13.70
CA THR A 377 -33.48 1.03 -13.52
C THR A 377 -33.78 0.70 -12.06
N ASN A 378 -35.02 0.92 -11.63
CA ASN A 378 -35.51 0.53 -10.31
C ASN A 378 -36.38 -0.73 -10.33
N GLN A 379 -36.47 -1.42 -11.47
CA GLN A 379 -37.36 -2.57 -11.69
C GLN A 379 -37.09 -3.77 -10.76
N THR A 380 -35.88 -3.86 -10.18
CA THR A 380 -35.51 -4.91 -9.21
C THR A 380 -35.15 -4.31 -7.84
N PRO A 381 -36.14 -3.95 -6.98
CA PRO A 381 -35.88 -3.27 -5.70
C PRO A 381 -34.93 -4.00 -4.75
N THR A 382 -34.90 -5.33 -4.82
CA THR A 382 -34.01 -6.14 -4.00
C THR A 382 -32.53 -6.00 -4.39
N ALA A 383 -32.23 -5.63 -5.65
CA ALA A 383 -30.87 -5.49 -6.14
C ALA A 383 -30.15 -4.27 -5.55
N TRP A 384 -30.84 -3.13 -5.47
CA TRP A 384 -30.24 -1.86 -5.03
C TRP A 384 -30.40 -1.53 -3.54
N THR A 385 -30.73 -2.53 -2.70
CA THR A 385 -30.72 -2.34 -1.24
C THR A 385 -29.34 -1.90 -0.72
N CYS A 386 -29.28 -1.20 0.41
CA CYS A 386 -28.01 -0.77 1.00
C CYS A 386 -27.00 -1.91 1.22
N THR A 387 -27.47 -3.11 1.57
CA THR A 387 -26.62 -4.28 1.76
C THR A 387 -25.98 -4.72 0.44
N ASN A 388 -26.79 -4.85 -0.62
CA ASN A 388 -26.31 -5.30 -1.92
C ASN A 388 -25.46 -4.23 -2.61
N ALA A 389 -25.83 -2.95 -2.51
CA ALA A 389 -25.05 -1.86 -3.05
C ALA A 389 -23.62 -1.85 -2.48
N LYS A 390 -23.47 -1.85 -1.15
CA LYS A 390 -22.14 -1.90 -0.51
C LYS A 390 -21.37 -3.17 -0.89
N LYS A 391 -22.04 -4.31 -0.99
CA LYS A 391 -21.43 -5.58 -1.36
C LYS A 391 -20.88 -5.56 -2.78
N GLU A 392 -21.69 -5.17 -3.76
CA GLU A 392 -21.30 -5.15 -5.18
C GLU A 392 -20.26 -4.05 -5.46
N LEU A 393 -20.38 -2.87 -4.84
CA LEU A 393 -19.38 -1.80 -4.96
C LEU A 393 -18.01 -2.24 -4.44
N SER A 394 -17.97 -2.95 -3.30
CA SER A 394 -16.74 -3.50 -2.75
C SER A 394 -16.21 -4.68 -3.55
N LEU A 395 -17.09 -5.54 -4.07
CA LEU A 395 -16.72 -6.74 -4.83
C LEU A 395 -16.02 -6.40 -6.16
N PHE A 396 -16.49 -5.34 -6.81
CA PHE A 396 -15.98 -4.87 -8.11
C PHE A 396 -15.13 -3.60 -8.00
N HIS A 397 -14.68 -3.27 -6.79
CA HIS A 397 -13.76 -2.17 -6.51
C HIS A 397 -14.12 -0.84 -7.19
N TYR A 398 -15.37 -0.38 -7.03
CA TYR A 398 -15.85 0.84 -7.68
C TYR A 398 -15.10 2.07 -7.17
N SER A 399 -14.57 2.85 -8.12
CA SER A 399 -13.85 4.08 -7.85
C SER A 399 -14.76 5.30 -7.81
N SER A 400 -15.78 5.32 -8.65
CA SER A 400 -16.77 6.39 -8.72
C SER A 400 -18.12 5.90 -9.22
N LEU A 401 -19.18 6.68 -9.01
CA LEU A 401 -20.54 6.32 -9.45
C LEU A 401 -21.36 7.57 -9.80
N ASN A 402 -22.21 7.48 -10.82
CA ASN A 402 -23.14 8.55 -11.17
C ASN A 402 -24.22 8.69 -10.09
N THR A 403 -24.67 9.92 -9.87
CA THR A 403 -25.83 10.22 -9.01
C THR A 403 -26.99 10.89 -9.74
N ASP A 404 -26.79 11.32 -10.98
CA ASP A 404 -27.75 12.19 -11.67
C ASP A 404 -28.77 11.42 -12.52
N TYR A 405 -28.42 10.22 -13.01
CA TYR A 405 -29.27 9.47 -13.95
C TYR A 405 -30.54 8.90 -13.31
N LEU A 406 -30.41 8.21 -12.16
CA LEU A 406 -31.56 7.63 -11.45
C LEU A 406 -31.67 8.09 -9.99
N PRO A 407 -32.11 9.34 -9.74
CA PRO A 407 -32.10 9.95 -8.41
C PRO A 407 -32.90 9.20 -7.35
N GLN A 408 -33.90 8.41 -7.74
CA GLN A 408 -34.74 7.63 -6.83
C GLN A 408 -33.98 6.56 -6.04
N ILE A 409 -33.00 5.89 -6.65
CA ILE A 409 -32.17 4.90 -5.93
C ILE A 409 -31.24 5.62 -4.97
N ILE A 410 -30.69 6.75 -5.40
CA ILE A 410 -29.85 7.63 -4.58
C ILE A 410 -30.63 8.16 -3.37
N ALA A 411 -31.88 8.57 -3.56
CA ALA A 411 -32.77 8.96 -2.47
C ALA A 411 -33.02 7.80 -1.50
N SER A 412 -33.28 6.59 -2.00
CA SER A 412 -33.44 5.41 -1.15
C SER A 412 -32.20 5.13 -0.30
N TRP A 413 -30.99 5.26 -0.85
CA TRP A 413 -29.75 5.09 -0.06
C TRP A 413 -29.59 6.16 1.02
N LYS A 414 -30.08 7.39 0.80
CA LYS A 414 -30.11 8.45 1.81
C LYS A 414 -31.11 8.11 2.92
N ASP A 415 -32.33 7.73 2.55
CA ASP A 415 -33.40 7.38 3.49
C ASP A 415 -33.02 6.18 4.37
N ASN A 416 -32.24 5.25 3.82
CA ASN A 416 -31.75 4.06 4.53
C ASN A 416 -30.34 4.25 5.14
N GLY A 417 -29.81 5.48 5.14
CA GLY A 417 -28.58 5.84 5.85
C GLY A 417 -27.28 5.23 5.33
N CYS A 418 -27.24 4.75 4.08
CA CYS A 418 -26.03 4.18 3.49
C CYS A 418 -25.36 5.07 2.43
N TYR A 419 -26.02 6.14 1.98
CA TYR A 419 -25.47 7.05 0.97
C TYR A 419 -24.11 7.63 1.39
N ASP A 420 -23.99 8.16 2.61
CA ASP A 420 -22.76 8.79 3.08
C ASP A 420 -21.62 7.77 3.25
N VAL A 421 -21.94 6.56 3.70
CA VAL A 421 -20.98 5.44 3.75
C VAL A 421 -20.49 5.07 2.36
N ILE A 422 -21.39 4.93 1.38
CA ILE A 422 -21.03 4.66 -0.02
C ILE A 422 -20.16 5.81 -0.55
N SER A 423 -20.58 7.07 -0.34
CA SER A 423 -19.85 8.26 -0.77
C SER A 423 -18.44 8.32 -0.19
N ALA A 424 -18.27 7.90 1.06
CA ALA A 424 -17.01 7.93 1.79
C ALA A 424 -16.05 6.80 1.39
N HIS A 425 -16.57 5.68 0.86
CA HIS A 425 -15.80 4.48 0.54
C HIS A 425 -15.57 4.24 -0.96
N LEU A 426 -16.32 4.86 -1.88
CA LEU A 426 -16.04 4.80 -3.33
C LEU A 426 -14.58 5.17 -3.63
N GLY A 427 -13.85 4.37 -4.39
CA GLY A 427 -12.41 4.57 -4.65
C GLY A 427 -11.55 4.32 -3.43
N TYR A 428 -10.46 5.06 -3.30
CA TYR A 428 -9.56 4.93 -2.16
C TYR A 428 -10.01 5.76 -0.96
N ARG A 429 -9.78 5.25 0.25
CA ARG A 429 -9.97 5.96 1.51
C ARG A 429 -8.78 5.68 2.41
N LEU A 430 -7.72 6.46 2.19
CA LEU A 430 -6.44 6.27 2.86
C LEU A 430 -6.46 6.94 4.22
N TYR A 431 -6.02 6.27 5.27
CA TYR A 431 -5.80 6.90 6.57
C TYR A 431 -4.49 6.42 7.19
N LEU A 432 -3.80 7.33 7.88
CA LEU A 432 -2.63 7.00 8.68
C LEU A 432 -3.07 6.13 9.86
N THR A 433 -2.37 5.06 10.17
CA THR A 433 -2.58 4.27 11.39
C THR A 433 -1.50 4.60 12.42
N LYS A 434 -0.25 4.76 11.95
CA LYS A 434 0.91 4.99 12.79
C LYS A 434 1.96 5.85 12.07
N ALA A 435 2.67 6.69 12.81
CA ALA A 435 3.86 7.36 12.34
C ALA A 435 4.91 7.41 13.45
N ILE A 436 6.17 7.22 13.07
CA ILE A 436 7.31 7.26 13.98
C ILE A 436 8.45 7.99 13.26
N ILE A 437 8.98 9.00 13.93
CA ILE A 437 10.06 9.85 13.41
C ILE A 437 11.07 10.14 14.53
N PRO A 438 12.34 10.46 14.22
CA PRO A 438 13.26 10.94 15.23
C PRO A 438 12.79 12.27 15.81
N SER A 439 12.95 12.45 17.12
CA SER A 439 12.67 13.73 17.79
C SER A 439 13.73 14.79 17.47
N SER A 440 14.95 14.35 17.15
CA SER A 440 16.05 15.23 16.75
C SER A 440 16.97 14.55 15.74
N VAL A 441 17.52 15.34 14.81
CA VAL A 441 18.48 14.88 13.79
C VAL A 441 19.63 15.88 13.63
N ALA A 442 20.82 15.39 13.33
CA ALA A 442 21.95 16.26 13.00
C ALA A 442 21.77 16.90 11.61
N ALA A 443 22.07 18.19 11.47
CA ALA A 443 22.06 18.85 10.17
C ALA A 443 22.99 18.12 9.17
N GLY A 444 22.48 17.82 7.97
CA GLY A 444 23.19 17.00 6.98
C GLY A 444 23.23 15.50 7.26
N GLY A 445 22.58 15.03 8.32
CA GLY A 445 22.36 13.61 8.60
C GLY A 445 21.18 13.01 7.83
N GLU A 446 20.68 11.87 8.30
CA GLU A 446 19.51 11.19 7.76
C GLU A 446 18.28 11.31 8.66
N PHE A 447 17.13 11.65 8.08
CA PHE A 447 15.83 11.64 8.72
C PHE A 447 15.12 10.33 8.39
N CYS A 448 15.05 9.41 9.35
CA CYS A 448 14.24 8.19 9.20
C CYS A 448 12.76 8.46 9.46
N TYR A 449 11.91 7.69 8.79
CA TYR A 449 10.49 7.65 9.06
C TYR A 449 9.97 6.23 8.99
N HIS A 450 8.95 5.94 9.79
CA HIS A 450 8.09 4.77 9.69
C HIS A 450 6.65 5.26 9.67
N ILE A 451 5.93 5.05 8.58
CA ILE A 451 4.55 5.49 8.41
C ILE A 451 3.73 4.30 7.95
N GLU A 452 2.63 4.03 8.66
CA GLU A 452 1.66 3.02 8.28
C GLU A 452 0.38 3.70 7.78
N ILE A 453 -0.10 3.25 6.62
CA ILE A 453 -1.30 3.76 5.96
C ILE A 453 -2.19 2.56 5.62
N ASN A 454 -3.47 2.67 5.86
CA ASN A 454 -4.44 1.66 5.45
C ASN A 454 -5.47 2.26 4.48
N ASN A 455 -5.93 1.47 3.52
CA ASN A 455 -6.99 1.85 2.59
C ASN A 455 -8.32 1.19 2.99
N GLU A 456 -9.28 1.97 3.48
CA GLU A 456 -10.65 1.49 3.80
C GLU A 456 -11.63 1.66 2.63
N GLY A 457 -11.15 2.17 1.50
CA GLY A 457 -11.96 2.38 0.30
C GLY A 457 -12.24 1.08 -0.44
N TYR A 458 -13.15 1.14 -1.40
CA TYR A 458 -13.46 0.02 -2.28
C TYR A 458 -12.38 -0.24 -3.32
N ALA A 459 -11.52 0.72 -3.66
CA ALA A 459 -10.49 0.56 -4.69
C ALA A 459 -9.13 1.14 -4.27
N ALA A 460 -8.06 0.71 -4.94
CA ALA A 460 -6.78 1.40 -4.86
C ALA A 460 -6.83 2.74 -5.63
N PRO A 461 -5.95 3.71 -5.31
CA PRO A 461 -5.70 4.86 -6.19
C PRO A 461 -5.25 4.39 -7.58
N ASN A 462 -5.84 4.90 -8.66
CA ASN A 462 -5.50 4.49 -10.03
C ASN A 462 -4.46 5.39 -10.73
N LYS A 463 -4.12 6.53 -10.12
CA LYS A 463 -3.11 7.45 -10.66
C LYS A 463 -1.76 7.22 -10.00
N GLU A 464 -0.70 7.40 -10.78
CA GLU A 464 0.65 7.41 -10.24
C GLU A 464 0.85 8.64 -9.35
N MET A 465 1.34 8.40 -8.14
CA MET A 465 1.58 9.43 -7.15
C MET A 465 2.97 9.30 -6.55
N GLU A 466 3.48 10.41 -6.05
CA GLU A 466 4.67 10.45 -5.21
C GLU A 466 4.27 10.74 -3.77
N ALA A 467 4.84 9.97 -2.85
CA ALA A 467 4.77 10.28 -1.43
C ALA A 467 5.94 11.16 -1.03
N HIS A 468 5.65 12.17 -0.21
CA HIS A 468 6.62 13.14 0.29
C HIS A 468 6.44 13.35 1.79
N ILE A 469 7.57 13.41 2.49
CA ILE A 469 7.65 14.00 3.84
C ILE A 469 7.95 15.48 3.66
N VAL A 470 7.10 16.34 4.24
CA VAL A 470 7.27 17.80 4.18
C VAL A 470 7.58 18.34 5.57
N LEU A 471 8.73 18.96 5.71
CA LEU A 471 9.20 19.61 6.93
C LEU A 471 8.90 21.11 6.83
N GLU A 472 8.06 21.62 7.72
CA GLU A 472 7.71 23.04 7.81
C GLU A 472 8.45 23.69 8.98
N ASN A 473 9.34 24.64 8.69
CA ASN A 473 10.07 25.38 9.71
C ASN A 473 9.11 26.23 10.55
N THR A 474 9.18 26.14 11.87
CA THR A 474 8.23 26.82 12.77
C THR A 474 8.44 28.32 12.91
N GLY A 475 9.62 28.84 12.55
CA GLY A 475 9.95 30.26 12.67
C GLY A 475 9.60 31.07 11.42
N ASN A 476 9.84 30.51 10.23
CA ASN A 476 9.66 31.21 8.96
C ASN A 476 8.71 30.51 7.97
N HIS A 477 8.11 29.38 8.34
CA HIS A 477 7.19 28.58 7.52
C HIS A 477 7.80 28.06 6.19
N ALA A 478 9.12 28.03 6.06
CA ALA A 478 9.77 27.43 4.90
C ALA A 478 9.49 25.92 4.84
N LEU A 479 9.16 25.43 3.64
CA LEU A 479 8.83 24.02 3.38
C LEU A 479 10.01 23.32 2.72
N ILE A 480 10.36 22.14 3.24
CA ILE A 480 11.37 21.25 2.66
C ILE A 480 10.69 19.91 2.41
N SER A 481 10.63 19.49 1.16
CA SER A 481 9.94 18.28 0.72
C SER A 481 10.96 17.22 0.36
N VAL A 482 10.80 16.01 0.92
CA VAL A 482 11.63 14.86 0.59
C VAL A 482 10.75 13.73 0.08
N MET A 483 11.08 13.24 -1.11
CA MET A 483 10.37 12.12 -1.73
C MET A 483 10.64 10.83 -0.94
N VAL A 484 9.61 10.02 -0.77
CA VAL A 484 9.67 8.65 -0.26
C VAL A 484 9.88 7.71 -1.46
N PRO A 485 11.05 7.04 -1.59
CA PRO A 485 11.35 6.19 -2.73
C PRO A 485 10.51 4.90 -2.72
N GLY A 486 10.34 4.30 -3.90
CA GLY A 486 9.71 2.97 -4.03
C GLY A 486 8.20 2.93 -3.75
N VAL A 487 7.55 4.08 -3.59
CA VAL A 487 6.09 4.14 -3.39
C VAL A 487 5.36 4.03 -4.72
N ASP A 488 4.48 3.04 -4.79
CA ASP A 488 3.42 2.99 -5.80
C ASP A 488 2.08 2.80 -5.10
N VAL A 489 1.28 3.86 -5.06
CA VAL A 489 -0.01 3.89 -4.38
C VAL A 489 -1.03 2.95 -5.02
N ARG A 490 -0.82 2.51 -6.26
CA ARG A 490 -1.70 1.54 -6.93
C ARG A 490 -1.68 0.17 -6.27
N LYS A 491 -0.62 -0.14 -5.48
CA LYS A 491 -0.54 -1.35 -4.62
C LYS A 491 -1.37 -1.24 -3.35
N TRP A 492 -1.91 -0.08 -3.03
CA TRP A 492 -2.58 0.17 -1.74
C TRP A 492 -4.00 -0.36 -1.79
N LEU A 493 -4.12 -1.69 -1.93
CA LEU A 493 -5.37 -2.40 -2.11
C LEU A 493 -6.30 -2.24 -0.90
N PRO A 494 -7.63 -2.37 -1.10
CA PRO A 494 -8.61 -2.32 -0.02
C PRO A 494 -8.29 -3.22 1.16
N ASN A 495 -8.48 -2.69 2.36
CA ASN A 495 -8.24 -3.34 3.65
C ASN A 495 -6.81 -3.86 3.84
N LYS A 496 -5.82 -3.31 3.11
CA LYS A 496 -4.40 -3.61 3.30
C LYS A 496 -3.68 -2.41 3.91
N THR A 497 -2.83 -2.71 4.89
CA THR A 497 -1.91 -1.73 5.48
C THR A 497 -0.60 -1.74 4.70
N GLN A 498 -0.09 -0.55 4.44
CA GLN A 498 1.14 -0.27 3.71
C GLN A 498 2.09 0.41 4.68
N THR A 499 3.33 -0.06 4.70
CA THR A 499 4.37 0.48 5.59
C THR A 499 5.43 1.17 4.76
N LEU A 500 5.54 2.48 4.95
CA LEU A 500 6.56 3.31 4.36
C LEU A 500 7.69 3.47 5.36
N HIS A 501 8.87 3.00 5.01
CA HIS A 501 10.09 3.17 5.79
C HIS A 501 11.20 3.66 4.87
N GLY A 502 12.08 4.48 5.41
CA GLY A 502 13.21 4.99 4.64
C GLY A 502 13.90 6.14 5.34
N THR A 503 14.84 6.74 4.60
CA THR A 503 15.63 7.88 5.05
C THR A 503 15.46 9.04 4.08
N ALA A 504 15.60 10.25 4.59
CA ALA A 504 15.44 11.50 3.87
C ALA A 504 16.59 12.45 4.25
N VAL A 505 17.09 13.24 3.30
CA VAL A 505 18.17 14.20 3.59
C VAL A 505 17.65 15.29 4.54
N VAL A 506 18.38 15.51 5.62
CA VAL A 506 17.98 16.41 6.71
C VAL A 506 18.12 17.89 6.27
N PRO A 507 17.15 18.75 6.64
CA PRO A 507 17.18 20.19 6.34
C PRO A 507 18.27 20.97 7.13
N PRO A 508 18.39 22.30 6.95
CA PRO A 508 19.21 23.13 7.83
C PRO A 508 18.73 23.10 9.30
N ILE A 509 19.59 23.55 10.20
CA ILE A 509 19.28 23.70 11.64
C ILE A 509 17.98 24.46 11.84
N GLY A 510 17.12 23.95 12.71
CA GLY A 510 15.83 24.55 13.01
C GLY A 510 14.84 23.58 13.64
N HIS A 511 13.65 24.08 13.94
CA HIS A 511 12.53 23.30 14.48
C HIS A 511 11.48 23.11 13.39
N TYR A 512 11.05 21.87 13.16
CA TYR A 512 10.17 21.54 12.03
C TYR A 512 8.93 20.76 12.46
N LYS A 513 7.77 21.16 11.93
CA LYS A 513 6.56 20.33 11.91
C LYS A 513 6.64 19.37 10.73
N VAL A 514 6.20 18.13 10.93
CA VAL A 514 6.25 17.10 9.90
C VAL A 514 4.86 16.85 9.31
N HIS A 515 4.79 16.89 7.99
CA HIS A 515 3.61 16.60 7.18
C HIS A 515 3.88 15.47 6.19
N PHE A 516 2.82 14.82 5.75
CA PHE A 516 2.81 13.82 4.70
C PHE A 516 1.96 14.32 3.52
N VAL A 517 2.51 14.21 2.31
CA VAL A 517 1.87 14.64 1.07
C VAL A 517 1.90 13.50 0.06
N LEU A 518 0.76 13.23 -0.55
CA LEU A 518 0.66 12.42 -1.76
C LEU A 518 0.27 13.34 -2.90
N LEU A 519 1.12 13.43 -3.91
CA LEU A 519 0.90 14.26 -5.08
C LEU A 519 0.84 13.42 -6.35
N ASN A 520 0.02 13.84 -7.30
CA ASN A 520 -0.06 13.22 -8.63
C ASN A 520 1.22 13.55 -9.43
N LYS A 521 1.86 12.55 -10.04
CA LYS A 521 3.13 12.74 -10.78
C LYS A 521 3.05 13.78 -11.91
N VAL A 522 1.92 13.84 -12.62
CA VAL A 522 1.72 14.75 -13.76
C VAL A 522 1.39 16.17 -13.28
N LEU A 523 0.55 16.30 -12.26
CA LEU A 523 0.14 17.62 -11.73
C LEU A 523 1.16 18.22 -10.75
N GLY A 524 2.14 17.43 -10.30
CA GLY A 524 3.24 17.85 -9.46
C GLY A 524 2.75 18.55 -8.19
N LYS A 525 3.30 19.75 -7.92
CA LYS A 525 3.04 20.52 -6.69
C LYS A 525 1.71 21.28 -6.67
N ASN A 526 0.79 21.02 -7.60
CA ASN A 526 -0.54 21.64 -7.57
C ASN A 526 -1.37 21.07 -6.40
N SER A 527 -1.35 21.77 -5.28
CA SER A 527 -1.92 21.31 -4.02
C SER A 527 -3.41 20.99 -4.07
N LYS A 528 -4.17 21.55 -5.03
CA LYS A 528 -5.60 21.21 -5.26
C LYS A 528 -5.82 19.70 -5.46
N TYR A 529 -4.79 18.99 -5.88
CA TYR A 529 -4.83 17.56 -6.18
C TYR A 529 -4.06 16.69 -5.18
N PHE A 530 -3.56 17.26 -4.09
CA PHE A 530 -2.97 16.44 -3.03
C PHE A 530 -4.04 15.60 -2.36
N VAL A 531 -3.69 14.37 -1.98
CA VAL A 531 -4.61 13.46 -1.30
C VAL A 531 -4.61 13.77 0.19
N LEU A 532 -5.81 14.00 0.72
CA LEU A 532 -6.08 14.11 2.14
C LEU A 532 -6.37 12.73 2.73
N MET A 533 -5.79 12.45 3.89
CA MET A 533 -6.05 11.23 4.65
C MET A 533 -7.44 11.28 5.27
N ALA A 534 -8.01 10.14 5.65
CA ALA A 534 -9.31 10.00 6.30
C ALA A 534 -9.16 9.78 7.81
N ASN A 535 -8.38 10.65 8.46
CA ASN A 535 -8.11 10.65 9.90
C ASN A 535 -8.96 11.65 10.69
N GLY A 536 -9.25 11.36 11.95
CA GLY A 536 -9.83 12.36 12.87
C GLY A 536 -8.79 13.37 13.36
N ASN A 537 -9.22 14.27 14.26
CA ASN A 537 -8.34 15.08 15.11
C ASN A 537 -7.33 15.99 14.38
N GLY A 538 -7.73 16.60 13.26
CA GLY A 538 -6.97 17.70 12.64
C GLY A 538 -5.72 17.29 11.87
N VAL A 539 -5.68 16.07 11.34
CA VAL A 539 -4.60 15.62 10.42
C VAL A 539 -4.64 16.41 9.11
N GLN A 540 -5.82 16.64 8.54
CA GLN A 540 -5.97 17.27 7.24
C GLN A 540 -5.99 18.79 7.36
N ASN A 541 -5.19 19.47 6.54
CA ASN A 541 -5.36 20.89 6.29
C ASN A 541 -6.09 21.11 4.96
N ASN A 542 -7.34 21.57 5.01
CA ASN A 542 -8.15 21.74 3.79
C ASN A 542 -7.64 22.83 2.83
N ALA A 543 -6.92 23.84 3.35
CA ALA A 543 -6.42 24.94 2.52
C ALA A 543 -5.16 24.54 1.75
N THR A 544 -4.22 23.87 2.43
CA THR A 544 -2.95 23.44 1.81
C THR A 544 -3.01 22.03 1.23
N ARG A 545 -4.02 21.25 1.61
CA ARG A 545 -4.18 19.82 1.32
C ARG A 545 -2.98 18.95 1.76
N MET A 546 -2.26 19.40 2.79
CA MET A 546 -1.22 18.63 3.47
C MET A 546 -1.78 17.87 4.67
N ASN A 547 -1.19 16.71 4.99
CA ASN A 547 -1.57 15.90 6.15
C ASN A 547 -0.54 16.05 7.27
N SER A 548 -0.88 16.79 8.32
CA SER A 548 -0.02 16.94 9.50
C SER A 548 0.11 15.61 10.23
N LEU A 549 1.35 15.15 10.41
CA LEU A 549 1.62 14.04 11.31
C LEU A 549 1.43 14.49 12.78
N GLY A 550 1.52 15.80 13.06
CA GLY A 550 1.49 16.32 14.43
C GLY A 550 2.64 15.77 15.28
N LEU A 551 3.77 15.55 14.60
CA LEU A 551 5.07 15.22 15.15
C LEU A 551 6.03 16.35 14.75
N ASN A 552 7.03 16.60 15.59
CA ASN A 552 8.04 17.62 15.36
C ASN A 552 9.42 16.99 15.35
N VAL A 553 10.35 17.58 14.61
CA VAL A 553 11.75 17.20 14.60
C VAL A 553 12.64 18.44 14.77
N ASP A 554 13.61 18.31 15.67
CA ASP A 554 14.63 19.33 15.92
C ASP A 554 15.89 19.00 15.13
N VAL A 555 16.34 19.94 14.30
CA VAL A 555 17.56 19.79 13.50
C VAL A 555 18.66 20.61 14.13
N ILE A 556 19.73 19.96 14.57
CA ILE A 556 20.77 20.56 15.43
C ILE A 556 22.15 20.59 14.76
N SER A 557 23.03 21.49 15.22
CA SER A 557 24.44 21.56 14.77
C SER A 557 25.26 20.40 15.36
N GLY A 558 25.93 19.61 14.52
CA GLY A 558 26.87 18.56 14.94
C GLY A 558 26.25 17.17 15.17
N GLN A 559 27.10 16.14 15.40
CA GLN A 559 26.63 14.79 15.75
C GLN A 559 25.92 14.80 17.13
N CYS A 560 24.85 14.02 17.28
CA CYS A 560 23.96 14.06 18.44
C CYS A 560 24.75 13.90 19.76
N ASN A 561 24.62 14.86 20.68
CA ASN A 561 25.25 14.80 22.00
C ASN A 561 24.57 13.76 22.90
N SER A 562 25.37 12.78 23.33
CA SER A 562 25.02 11.61 24.13
C SER A 562 24.72 11.94 25.60
N GLN A 563 23.48 11.74 26.09
CA GLN A 563 23.24 11.54 27.53
C GLN A 563 22.10 10.55 27.81
N THR A 564 22.39 9.60 28.71
CA THR A 564 21.53 8.61 29.39
C THR A 564 21.35 7.23 28.74
N ALA A 565 21.93 6.22 29.42
CA ALA A 565 21.92 4.81 29.06
C ALA A 565 20.51 4.19 29.02
N ALA A 566 20.29 3.27 28.07
CA ALA A 566 19.15 2.36 28.07
C ALA A 566 19.52 0.98 28.63
N PRO A 567 18.71 0.37 29.52
CA PRO A 567 18.96 -0.98 29.98
C PRO A 567 18.76 -1.97 28.83
N ALA A 568 19.56 -3.04 28.85
CA ALA A 568 19.53 -4.12 27.88
C ALA A 568 18.11 -4.68 27.67
N PHE A 569 17.64 -4.69 26.42
CA PHE A 569 16.37 -5.28 26.02
C PHE A 569 16.58 -6.71 25.50
N GLN A 570 15.78 -7.63 26.05
CA GLN A 570 15.57 -8.98 25.54
C GLN A 570 14.42 -8.96 24.51
N PRO A 571 14.45 -9.85 23.49
CA PRO A 571 13.54 -9.78 22.35
C PRO A 571 12.11 -10.15 22.74
N TRP A 572 11.13 -9.37 22.29
CA TRP A 572 9.73 -9.81 22.23
C TRP A 572 9.30 -10.02 20.78
N GLN A 573 8.58 -11.12 20.59
CA GLN A 573 8.17 -11.71 19.32
C GLN A 573 7.28 -10.77 18.51
N GLN A 574 7.61 -10.64 17.22
CA GLN A 574 6.73 -10.05 16.20
C GLN A 574 5.50 -10.95 15.99
N THR A 575 4.30 -10.40 16.14
CA THR A 575 3.10 -10.92 15.51
C THR A 575 2.76 -10.04 14.32
N GLY A 576 3.26 -10.42 13.14
CA GLY A 576 2.96 -9.76 11.88
C GLY A 576 3.84 -10.25 10.73
N HIS A 577 3.49 -11.39 10.14
CA HIS A 577 3.86 -11.85 8.79
C HIS A 577 5.34 -11.78 8.34
N GLY A 578 6.31 -11.74 9.26
CA GLY A 578 7.68 -12.18 8.97
C GLY A 578 7.73 -13.71 9.01
N CYS A 579 8.45 -14.32 8.06
CA CYS A 579 8.71 -15.75 8.17
C CYS A 579 9.44 -16.03 9.50
N ALA A 580 8.94 -16.96 10.31
CA ALA A 580 9.64 -17.40 11.53
C ALA A 580 11.00 -18.06 11.21
N TYR A 581 11.18 -18.45 9.95
CA TYR A 581 12.40 -19.05 9.41
C TYR A 581 13.27 -17.95 8.80
N LYS A 582 14.59 -18.08 8.93
CA LYS A 582 15.56 -17.11 8.44
C LYS A 582 16.71 -17.82 7.74
N ILE A 583 17.24 -17.18 6.71
CA ILE A 583 18.62 -17.44 6.26
C ILE A 583 19.55 -16.89 7.33
N ALA A 584 20.43 -17.73 7.88
CA ALA A 584 21.43 -17.26 8.83
C ALA A 584 22.53 -16.51 8.07
N ASP A 585 22.96 -15.36 8.58
CA ASP A 585 24.09 -14.61 7.98
C ASP A 585 23.95 -14.38 6.46
N GLY A 586 22.78 -13.94 6.02
CA GLY A 586 22.52 -13.66 4.61
C GLY A 586 23.43 -12.59 4.01
N SER A 587 24.01 -11.71 4.85
CA SER A 587 24.98 -10.68 4.47
C SER A 587 26.43 -11.19 4.44
N PHE A 588 26.69 -12.46 4.78
CA PHE A 588 28.04 -13.04 4.79
C PHE A 588 29.07 -12.30 5.66
N GLU A 589 28.60 -11.66 6.74
CA GLU A 589 29.45 -10.91 7.68
C GLU A 589 29.98 -11.78 8.82
N GLY A 590 29.45 -13.00 8.95
CA GLY A 590 29.81 -13.94 10.00
C GLY A 590 29.99 -15.35 9.45
N HIS A 591 29.39 -16.32 10.15
CA HIS A 591 29.44 -17.73 9.79
C HIS A 591 28.02 -18.28 9.75
N GLY A 592 27.59 -18.81 8.60
CA GLY A 592 26.25 -19.40 8.46
C GLY A 592 26.06 -20.29 7.23
N TRP A 593 26.96 -20.23 6.25
CA TRP A 593 26.79 -20.92 4.97
C TRP A 593 27.76 -22.08 4.78
N SER A 594 27.25 -23.20 4.29
CA SER A 594 28.06 -24.36 3.93
C SER A 594 28.57 -24.26 2.48
N PRO A 595 29.81 -24.69 2.19
CA PRO A 595 30.34 -24.65 0.83
C PRO A 595 29.68 -25.73 -0.04
N TYR A 596 29.35 -25.38 -1.27
CA TYR A 596 28.92 -26.32 -2.31
C TYR A 596 30.00 -26.41 -3.41
N LYS A 597 30.39 -27.63 -3.77
CA LYS A 597 31.52 -27.92 -4.70
C LYS A 597 32.82 -27.24 -4.27
N THR A 598 33.41 -26.36 -5.12
CA THR A 598 34.63 -25.62 -4.78
C THR A 598 34.36 -24.54 -3.73
N GLY A 599 33.12 -24.37 -3.30
CA GLY A 599 32.72 -23.41 -2.28
C GLY A 599 32.76 -21.98 -2.80
N TYR A 600 33.08 -21.07 -1.89
CA TYR A 600 33.10 -19.64 -2.10
C TYR A 600 34.29 -19.02 -1.34
N VAL A 601 34.69 -17.83 -1.75
CA VAL A 601 35.70 -17.02 -1.04
C VAL A 601 35.06 -15.72 -0.58
N THR A 602 35.21 -15.39 0.70
CA THR A 602 34.75 -14.11 1.24
C THR A 602 35.68 -12.98 0.82
N LYS A 603 35.12 -11.87 0.34
CA LYS A 603 35.83 -10.65 -0.08
C LYS A 603 35.21 -9.43 0.59
N ASN A 604 35.93 -8.31 0.62
CA ASN A 604 35.52 -7.10 1.33
C ASN A 604 35.74 -5.78 0.56
N ASP A 605 35.87 -5.85 -0.75
CA ASP A 605 36.23 -4.75 -1.65
C ASP A 605 35.02 -4.21 -2.45
N GLY A 606 33.88 -4.04 -1.78
CA GLY A 606 32.67 -3.47 -2.39
C GLY A 606 31.47 -4.40 -2.33
N ALA A 607 31.17 -4.88 -1.12
CA ALA A 607 29.94 -5.59 -0.78
C ALA A 607 28.70 -4.74 -1.13
N GLN A 608 27.57 -5.41 -1.35
CA GLN A 608 26.29 -4.74 -1.57
C GLN A 608 25.76 -4.14 -0.27
N ASN A 609 25.98 -4.82 0.85
CA ASN A 609 25.58 -4.38 2.18
C ASN A 609 26.54 -4.93 3.24
N GLY A 610 27.10 -4.05 4.07
CA GLY A 610 28.12 -4.42 5.04
C GLY A 610 29.53 -4.36 4.46
N ASN A 611 30.44 -5.17 5.00
CA ASN A 611 31.84 -5.21 4.62
C ASN A 611 32.19 -6.42 3.76
N HIS A 612 31.41 -7.51 3.78
CA HIS A 612 31.75 -8.78 3.16
C HIS A 612 30.72 -9.24 2.14
N TYR A 613 31.18 -9.97 1.15
CA TYR A 613 30.35 -10.71 0.21
C TYR A 613 31.09 -12.00 -0.19
N ILE A 614 30.42 -12.93 -0.86
CA ILE A 614 31.06 -14.16 -1.33
C ILE A 614 31.28 -14.12 -2.84
N SER A 615 32.40 -14.67 -3.28
CA SER A 615 32.78 -14.76 -4.69
C SER A 615 32.94 -16.24 -5.06
N VAL A 616 32.32 -16.66 -6.16
CA VAL A 616 32.15 -18.08 -6.55
C VAL A 616 32.63 -18.28 -7.99
N THR A 617 33.45 -19.31 -8.20
CA THR A 617 33.97 -19.68 -9.53
C THR A 617 33.36 -20.97 -10.09
N ASN A 618 33.12 -21.99 -9.27
CA ASN A 618 32.45 -23.24 -9.68
C ASN A 618 31.84 -24.03 -8.51
N GLY A 619 30.82 -23.44 -7.88
CA GLY A 619 30.14 -24.01 -6.74
C GLY A 619 29.08 -23.07 -6.18
N GLY A 620 29.23 -22.74 -4.90
CA GLY A 620 28.31 -21.82 -4.23
C GLY A 620 28.36 -21.94 -2.72
N ALA A 621 27.43 -21.24 -2.09
CA ALA A 621 27.12 -21.33 -0.68
C ALA A 621 25.71 -21.89 -0.51
N TYR A 622 25.46 -22.75 0.47
CA TYR A 622 24.12 -23.26 0.75
C TYR A 622 23.75 -23.27 2.23
N GLN A 623 22.46 -23.23 2.50
CA GLN A 623 21.86 -23.43 3.82
C GLN A 623 20.60 -24.29 3.73
N ASP A 624 20.37 -25.04 4.80
CA ASP A 624 19.13 -25.78 5.02
C ASP A 624 18.19 -24.95 5.89
N ILE A 625 17.00 -24.68 5.36
CA ILE A 625 15.91 -24.01 6.06
C ILE A 625 14.90 -25.08 6.43
N VAL A 626 14.68 -25.32 7.72
CA VAL A 626 13.68 -26.28 8.21
C VAL A 626 12.44 -25.54 8.65
N PHE A 627 11.30 -25.84 8.03
CA PHE A 627 9.99 -25.29 8.33
C PHE A 627 9.30 -26.17 9.39
N ASN A 628 9.47 -25.85 10.67
CA ASN A 628 8.90 -26.55 11.83
C ASN A 628 7.35 -26.41 11.98
N GLY A 629 6.59 -26.25 10.90
CA GLY A 629 5.13 -26.11 10.93
C GLY A 629 4.44 -26.64 9.66
N SER A 630 3.33 -27.37 9.83
CA SER A 630 2.63 -28.11 8.75
C SER A 630 1.82 -27.25 7.77
N SER A 631 1.97 -25.92 7.80
CA SER A 631 1.18 -24.99 6.98
C SER A 631 1.95 -24.24 5.91
N VAL A 632 3.30 -24.27 5.90
CA VAL A 632 4.09 -23.47 4.95
C VAL A 632 3.96 -24.06 3.56
N THR A 633 3.28 -23.36 2.67
CA THR A 633 3.07 -23.78 1.26
C THR A 633 3.72 -22.82 0.27
N SER A 634 4.24 -21.70 0.78
CA SER A 634 5.00 -20.77 -0.04
C SER A 634 6.01 -19.97 0.77
N PHE A 635 7.08 -19.54 0.10
CA PHE A 635 8.06 -18.61 0.65
C PHE A 635 8.72 -17.79 -0.45
N GLU A 636 9.29 -16.64 -0.09
CA GLU A 636 10.11 -15.83 -0.97
C GLU A 636 11.54 -15.70 -0.44
N LEU A 637 12.52 -16.02 -1.28
CA LEU A 637 13.95 -15.88 -1.00
C LEU A 637 14.57 -14.90 -2.00
N SER A 638 15.13 -13.81 -1.51
CA SER A 638 15.88 -12.85 -2.33
C SER A 638 17.37 -12.90 -2.06
N GLY A 639 18.16 -12.37 -3.00
CA GLY A 639 19.60 -12.24 -2.90
C GLY A 639 20.13 -11.27 -3.95
N TRP A 640 21.28 -10.68 -3.68
CA TRP A 640 21.98 -9.81 -4.60
C TRP A 640 23.13 -10.54 -5.28
N SER A 641 23.36 -10.23 -6.54
CA SER A 641 24.52 -10.75 -7.26
C SER A 641 25.07 -9.75 -8.29
N ARG A 642 26.32 -9.95 -8.68
CA ARG A 642 26.95 -9.33 -9.84
C ARG A 642 27.91 -10.32 -10.51
N ALA A 643 28.07 -10.20 -11.81
CA ALA A 643 28.91 -11.07 -12.63
C ALA A 643 30.24 -10.41 -13.02
N HIS A 644 31.32 -11.19 -13.03
CA HIS A 644 32.65 -10.80 -13.50
C HIS A 644 33.10 -11.71 -14.63
N SER A 645 32.90 -11.23 -15.86
CA SER A 645 33.16 -12.01 -17.09
C SER A 645 32.49 -13.40 -17.04
N ALA A 646 31.31 -13.49 -16.42
CA ALA A 646 30.63 -14.74 -16.17
C ALA A 646 29.94 -15.26 -17.45
N SER A 647 29.90 -16.57 -17.63
CA SER A 647 29.07 -17.22 -18.66
C SER A 647 28.61 -18.59 -18.18
N VAL A 648 27.34 -18.92 -18.40
CA VAL A 648 26.76 -20.24 -18.11
C VAL A 648 25.95 -20.74 -19.30
N SER A 649 25.99 -22.04 -19.58
CA SER A 649 25.18 -22.65 -20.66
C SER A 649 23.74 -22.91 -20.21
N ASN A 650 23.51 -23.08 -18.92
CA ASN A 650 22.19 -23.20 -18.32
C ASN A 650 21.98 -22.03 -17.34
N PRO A 651 20.94 -21.19 -17.50
CA PRO A 651 20.67 -20.08 -16.58
C PRO A 651 20.53 -20.50 -15.11
N ALA A 652 20.05 -21.71 -14.83
CA ALA A 652 19.94 -22.25 -13.47
C ALA A 652 21.30 -22.41 -12.77
N ASP A 653 22.39 -22.46 -13.53
CA ASP A 653 23.74 -22.57 -12.98
C ASP A 653 24.32 -21.21 -12.51
N TYR A 654 23.59 -20.10 -12.71
CA TYR A 654 23.84 -18.80 -12.05
C TYR A 654 22.54 -18.28 -11.43
N SER A 655 22.24 -18.68 -10.20
CA SER A 655 20.90 -18.49 -9.63
C SER A 655 20.85 -18.47 -8.10
N ILE A 656 19.71 -18.02 -7.58
CA ILE A 656 19.18 -18.54 -6.33
C ILE A 656 18.53 -19.88 -6.66
N TYR A 657 19.02 -20.97 -6.09
CA TYR A 657 18.53 -22.32 -6.36
C TYR A 657 18.00 -22.93 -5.06
N CYS A 658 16.83 -23.57 -5.06
CA CYS A 658 16.31 -24.30 -3.90
C CYS A 658 15.75 -25.67 -4.27
N ASP A 659 16.17 -26.69 -3.53
CA ASP A 659 15.53 -28.01 -3.50
C ASP A 659 14.67 -28.14 -2.24
N LEU A 660 13.47 -28.68 -2.39
CA LEU A 660 12.46 -28.80 -1.35
C LEU A 660 12.30 -30.25 -0.89
N THR A 661 11.96 -30.41 0.37
CA THR A 661 11.37 -31.64 0.92
C THR A 661 9.98 -31.27 1.44
N TYR A 662 8.96 -31.97 0.97
CA TYR A 662 7.58 -31.77 1.41
C TYR A 662 7.31 -32.49 2.73
N ALA A 663 6.21 -32.14 3.39
CA ALA A 663 5.79 -32.71 4.67
C ALA A 663 5.50 -34.22 4.60
N ASP A 664 5.20 -34.76 3.41
CA ASP A 664 5.02 -36.20 3.18
C ASP A 664 6.34 -36.94 2.89
N GLY A 665 7.48 -36.25 2.90
CA GLY A 665 8.81 -36.77 2.63
C GLY A 665 9.18 -36.83 1.14
N THR A 666 8.28 -36.45 0.23
CA THR A 666 8.60 -36.37 -1.20
C THR A 666 9.46 -35.13 -1.50
N ALA A 667 10.19 -35.16 -2.62
CA ALA A 667 11.14 -34.10 -2.97
C ALA A 667 10.61 -33.21 -4.12
N GLY A 668 10.89 -31.91 -4.05
CA GLY A 668 10.60 -30.93 -5.08
C GLY A 668 11.87 -30.23 -5.54
N TYR A 669 12.44 -30.64 -6.66
CA TYR A 669 13.75 -30.17 -7.13
C TYR A 669 13.65 -28.98 -8.10
N GLY A 670 14.69 -28.14 -8.12
CA GLY A 670 14.93 -27.22 -9.24
C GLY A 670 14.19 -25.89 -9.22
N ASN A 671 13.79 -25.38 -8.05
CA ASN A 671 13.19 -24.05 -7.94
C ASN A 671 14.29 -23.00 -8.06
N THR A 672 14.24 -22.17 -9.10
CA THR A 672 15.33 -21.23 -9.41
C THR A 672 14.84 -19.84 -9.75
N ALA A 673 15.63 -18.85 -9.34
CA ALA A 673 15.55 -17.49 -9.84
C ALA A 673 16.93 -17.09 -10.35
N ASN A 674 17.03 -16.89 -11.65
CA ASN A 674 18.31 -16.83 -12.36
C ASN A 674 18.82 -15.40 -12.44
N TYR A 675 20.12 -15.25 -12.28
CA TYR A 675 20.82 -14.01 -12.53
C TYR A 675 21.28 -13.96 -14.01
N ASP A 676 21.13 -12.81 -14.66
CA ASP A 676 21.73 -12.51 -15.95
C ASP A 676 23.22 -12.18 -15.79
N VAL A 677 24.05 -12.89 -16.55
CA VAL A 677 25.51 -12.72 -16.63
C VAL A 677 25.94 -11.35 -17.16
N LYS A 678 25.04 -10.58 -17.78
CA LYS A 678 25.31 -9.21 -18.26
C LYS A 678 25.38 -8.17 -17.15
N HIS A 679 24.85 -8.46 -15.96
CA HIS A 679 24.86 -7.51 -14.86
C HIS A 679 26.18 -7.56 -14.10
N THR A 680 27.03 -6.57 -14.36
CA THR A 680 28.33 -6.40 -13.68
C THR A 680 28.26 -5.55 -12.40
N THR A 681 27.10 -4.97 -12.11
CA THR A 681 26.79 -4.25 -10.87
C THR A 681 25.78 -5.03 -10.02
N TRP A 682 25.76 -4.80 -8.70
CA TRP A 682 24.84 -5.46 -7.80
C TRP A 682 23.38 -5.22 -8.18
N TYR A 683 22.61 -6.30 -8.33
CA TYR A 683 21.16 -6.26 -8.48
C TYR A 683 20.52 -7.44 -7.76
N LYS A 684 19.25 -7.26 -7.38
CA LYS A 684 18.50 -8.24 -6.60
C LYS A 684 17.65 -9.12 -7.51
N VAL A 685 17.61 -10.40 -7.20
CA VAL A 685 16.62 -11.35 -7.73
C VAL A 685 15.82 -11.94 -6.57
N VAL A 686 14.56 -12.28 -6.83
CA VAL A 686 13.65 -12.92 -5.86
C VAL A 686 13.16 -14.24 -6.43
N LEU A 687 13.32 -15.31 -5.66
CA LEU A 687 12.71 -16.62 -5.90
C LEU A 687 11.42 -16.71 -5.09
N SER A 688 10.29 -16.78 -5.77
CA SER A 688 8.99 -17.05 -5.16
C SER A 688 8.61 -18.52 -5.37
N VAL A 689 8.47 -19.27 -4.28
CA VAL A 689 8.08 -20.68 -4.30
C VAL A 689 6.63 -20.80 -3.84
N HIS A 690 5.78 -21.45 -4.65
CA HIS A 690 4.39 -21.76 -4.30
C HIS A 690 4.09 -23.22 -4.62
N THR A 691 3.69 -24.00 -3.61
CA THR A 691 3.45 -25.44 -3.71
C THR A 691 2.07 -25.81 -3.19
N LYS A 692 1.48 -26.87 -3.74
CA LYS A 692 0.19 -27.40 -3.24
C LYS A 692 0.34 -28.16 -1.92
N GLN A 693 1.52 -28.74 -1.70
CA GLN A 693 1.87 -29.48 -0.49
C GLN A 693 2.65 -28.59 0.46
N ALA A 694 2.52 -28.85 1.77
CA ALA A 694 3.32 -28.17 2.77
C ALA A 694 4.80 -28.55 2.62
N ILE A 695 5.68 -27.56 2.77
CA ILE A 695 7.13 -27.68 2.66
C ILE A 695 7.66 -27.98 4.07
N HIS A 696 8.41 -29.06 4.21
CA HIS A 696 9.11 -29.42 5.45
C HIS A 696 10.48 -28.72 5.53
N SER A 697 11.24 -28.71 4.44
CA SER A 697 12.53 -28.04 4.39
C SER A 697 12.88 -27.57 2.99
N ALA A 698 13.72 -26.54 2.89
CA ALA A 698 14.32 -26.07 1.65
C ALA A 698 15.83 -25.98 1.81
N ARG A 699 16.58 -26.61 0.92
CA ARG A 699 18.02 -26.40 0.77
C ARG A 699 18.25 -25.36 -0.31
N CYS A 700 18.67 -24.17 0.08
CA CYS A 700 18.82 -23.03 -0.81
C CYS A 700 20.28 -22.63 -1.00
N TYR A 701 20.62 -22.21 -2.22
CA TYR A 701 21.97 -21.95 -2.68
C TYR A 701 22.11 -20.55 -3.29
N ALA A 702 23.25 -19.92 -3.03
CA ALA A 702 23.86 -18.92 -3.90
C ALA A 702 24.73 -19.67 -4.93
N MET A 703 24.19 -19.92 -6.12
CA MET A 703 24.74 -20.90 -7.06
C MET A 703 25.46 -20.24 -8.23
N PHE A 704 26.73 -20.60 -8.46
CA PHE A 704 27.45 -20.35 -9.70
C PHE A 704 28.33 -21.54 -10.08
N ARG A 705 27.94 -22.34 -11.07
CA ARG A 705 28.64 -23.58 -11.45
C ARG A 705 28.65 -23.81 -12.95
N TYR A 706 29.51 -24.73 -13.41
CA TYR A 706 29.56 -25.14 -14.83
C TYR A 706 29.70 -23.99 -15.84
N GLY A 707 30.20 -22.84 -15.38
CA GLY A 707 30.41 -21.63 -16.16
C GLY A 707 31.88 -21.21 -16.20
N HIS A 708 32.13 -20.11 -16.90
CA HIS A 708 33.41 -19.41 -16.89
C HIS A 708 33.27 -18.07 -16.17
N GLY A 709 34.35 -17.53 -15.60
CA GLY A 709 34.33 -16.26 -14.87
C GLY A 709 34.04 -16.42 -13.38
N THR A 710 33.47 -15.38 -12.77
CA THR A 710 33.15 -15.38 -11.33
C THR A 710 31.81 -14.67 -11.09
N ALA A 711 31.05 -15.14 -10.13
CA ALA A 711 29.85 -14.46 -9.65
C ALA A 711 30.00 -14.12 -8.16
N ASP A 712 29.66 -12.88 -7.82
CA ASP A 712 29.63 -12.43 -6.44
C ASP A 712 28.19 -12.47 -5.93
N PHE A 713 27.99 -12.84 -4.67
CA PHE A 713 26.68 -12.84 -4.04
C PHE A 713 26.69 -12.20 -2.67
N ASP A 714 25.59 -11.55 -2.32
CA ASP A 714 25.43 -10.84 -1.05
C ASP A 714 23.95 -10.74 -0.63
N ASN A 715 23.72 -10.51 0.67
CA ASN A 715 22.47 -10.06 1.29
C ASN A 715 21.23 -10.90 0.91
N PHE A 716 21.31 -12.22 1.16
CA PHE A 716 20.17 -13.13 1.02
C PHE A 716 19.16 -12.98 2.14
N ARG A 717 17.87 -12.97 1.81
CA ARG A 717 16.79 -12.81 2.78
C ARG A 717 15.59 -13.69 2.46
N LEU A 718 15.10 -14.39 3.46
CA LEU A 718 13.77 -15.00 3.41
C LEU A 718 12.75 -13.93 3.83
N GLU A 719 11.95 -13.46 2.88
CA GLU A 719 11.14 -12.25 3.04
C GLU A 719 9.74 -12.58 3.62
N THR A 720 9.10 -13.66 3.17
CA THR A 720 7.75 -14.05 3.60
C THR A 720 7.57 -15.58 3.60
N CYS A 721 6.63 -16.09 4.42
CA CYS A 721 6.13 -17.47 4.39
C CYS A 721 4.61 -17.45 4.63
N ALA A 722 3.84 -18.24 3.87
CA ALA A 722 2.38 -18.39 4.05
C ALA A 722 1.98 -19.85 4.28
#